data_AF-A0A7V9GLA6-F1
#
_entry.id   AF-A0A7V9GLA6-F1
#
_cell.length_a   1.000
_cell.length_b   1.000
_cell.length_c   1.000
_cell.angle_alpha   90.00
_cell.angle_beta   90.00
_cell.angle_gamma   90.00
#
_symmetry.space_group_name_H-M   'P 1'
#
loop_
_entity.id
_entity.type
_entity.pdbx_description
1 polymer ?
#
loop_
_entity_poly.entity_id
_entity_poly.type
_entity_poly.pdbx_seq_one_letter_code
_entity_poly.pdbx_strand_id
1 'polypeptide(L)'
;MKKIININLAGRVIPIEDSAYERLQAYIESLRRYFVMEEGRDEIINDIESRIAELMNEKVRKGAASVADADIDEIISSMGRPEDFAAEDAADAATGSTYNAAGESENAKSTFKKPRGRLYRNMSDRFLGGVCSGVANYLNVDPAIIRLLFAIITFGGFGFGVILYILLWIILPAKPLEDFQGKRLFRNPDDKIIGGVAGGLSAYFNKEAWIIRLIFAAPLILNIVVSMFNSAFYDFNPFPFLLFGSLSGTFVLAYIILWIVLPEAKSPYEKMEMRGEKVDVNTIRQNVQEGMSQFKDRATTFGQEVESSAKQFGAKAHEFANTRGKTFATEVSQAARPIGTGLGNAIRVLFKLFFLLIAGSIAFALFIMLIILIFGGVGMLPLKNFLLEGFWQNALAWGTLILFLGVPLVAFITWMVRRVMKVRSHHNYLGWMFGGLWTLGWIAAAFFAASIARDLNTYEGVQETVEITQPLNGRMLVMVNEPELRLNNNFWWIDDDGTGWNVDEDTMRIANVKIRISKSIDSAYHVIEHKASAGRTRSDAERRAERIQYNISSQDSILNLGSGLAIDRNSKFRGQEVVVEIMVPVGKRIRFDESVDERLHPYSIRTKGNYDRKRRWGRDGWEIEFDYDRYFNWELNTDYVMTENGTLVNPDKELEDDSDKSDTTYRYDGADQKRREYEEQKRRAEEEQRKLQEMERNLRTDTTRTSTSTSVRKRSSFSRTVKKEGLNEDERGLTFIHSPVFSFVKTSL
;
A
#
# COMPACT_ATOMS: atom_id res chain seq x y z
N MET A 1 -26.80 -52.59 -55.85
CA MET A 1 -26.94 -51.49 -54.87
C MET A 1 -27.00 -52.12 -53.51
N LYS A 2 -26.12 -51.73 -52.59
CA LYS A 2 -26.17 -52.22 -51.21
C LYS A 2 -27.33 -51.55 -50.48
N LYS A 3 -27.97 -52.30 -49.58
CA LYS A 3 -29.09 -51.80 -48.79
C LYS A 3 -28.57 -50.77 -47.78
N ILE A 4 -29.18 -49.59 -47.72
CA ILE A 4 -28.85 -48.55 -46.73
C ILE A 4 -29.87 -48.65 -45.60
N ILE A 5 -29.38 -48.68 -44.37
CA ILE A 5 -30.19 -48.70 -43.15
C ILE A 5 -29.80 -47.51 -42.27
N ASN A 6 -30.73 -47.06 -41.42
CA ASN A 6 -30.45 -46.03 -40.42
C ASN A 6 -30.26 -46.71 -39.07
N ILE A 7 -29.11 -46.49 -38.46
CA ILE A 7 -28.79 -47.01 -37.13
C ILE A 7 -28.75 -45.88 -36.12
N ASN A 8 -29.03 -46.21 -34.85
CA ASN A 8 -28.83 -45.29 -33.73
C ASN A 8 -27.60 -45.75 -32.95
N LEU A 9 -26.53 -44.96 -32.98
CA LEU A 9 -25.29 -45.22 -32.25
C LEU A 9 -24.97 -44.01 -31.36
N ALA A 10 -24.82 -44.23 -30.05
CA ALA A 10 -24.61 -43.19 -29.05
C ALA A 10 -25.58 -41.99 -29.17
N GLY A 11 -26.85 -42.26 -29.50
CA GLY A 11 -27.89 -41.24 -29.64
C GLY A 11 -27.90 -40.48 -30.98
N ARG A 12 -27.10 -40.89 -31.97
CA ARG A 12 -27.03 -40.29 -33.31
C ARG A 12 -27.62 -41.23 -34.35
N VAL A 13 -28.52 -40.71 -35.20
CA VAL A 13 -29.08 -41.45 -36.34
C VAL A 13 -28.13 -41.32 -37.53
N ILE A 14 -27.55 -42.43 -37.97
CA ILE A 14 -26.53 -42.46 -39.02
C ILE A 14 -26.95 -43.41 -40.15
N PRO A 15 -27.00 -42.97 -41.42
CA PRO A 15 -27.22 -43.85 -42.56
C PRO A 15 -25.95 -44.67 -42.85
N ILE A 16 -26.08 -46.00 -42.93
CA ILE A 16 -24.98 -46.95 -43.13
C ILE A 16 -25.38 -48.06 -44.12
N GLU A 17 -24.44 -48.55 -44.92
CA GLU A 17 -24.64 -49.75 -45.75
C GLU A 17 -24.77 -51.00 -44.87
N ASP A 18 -25.64 -51.95 -45.26
CA ASP A 18 -25.89 -53.20 -44.52
C ASP A 18 -24.59 -53.98 -44.24
N SER A 19 -23.69 -54.08 -45.23
CA SER A 19 -22.38 -54.74 -45.08
C SER A 19 -21.43 -54.00 -44.13
N ALA A 20 -21.51 -52.67 -44.12
CA ALA A 20 -20.68 -51.83 -43.25
C ALA A 20 -21.18 -51.91 -41.80
N TYR A 21 -22.50 -52.07 -41.61
CA TYR A 21 -23.09 -52.31 -40.30
C TYR A 21 -22.66 -53.65 -39.71
N GLU A 22 -22.66 -54.73 -40.50
CA GLU A 22 -22.15 -56.04 -40.05
C GLU A 22 -20.68 -55.96 -39.60
N ARG A 23 -19.84 -55.22 -40.35
CA ARG A 23 -18.44 -54.98 -39.98
C ARG A 23 -18.29 -54.18 -38.69
N LEU A 24 -19.07 -53.11 -38.54
CA LEU A 24 -19.09 -52.29 -37.34
C LEU A 24 -19.49 -53.12 -36.11
N GLN A 25 -20.52 -53.96 -36.24
CA GLN A 25 -20.95 -54.87 -35.17
C GLN A 25 -19.84 -55.87 -34.81
N ALA A 26 -19.19 -56.48 -35.81
CA ALA A 26 -18.08 -57.38 -35.56
C ALA A 26 -16.92 -56.70 -34.81
N TYR A 27 -16.63 -55.44 -35.14
CA TYR A 27 -15.61 -54.65 -34.45
C TYR A 27 -16.00 -54.30 -33.01
N ILE A 28 -17.21 -53.79 -32.77
CA ILE A 28 -17.72 -53.50 -31.41
C ILE A 28 -17.72 -54.78 -30.56
N GLU A 29 -18.15 -55.90 -31.13
CA GLU A 29 -18.16 -57.19 -30.44
C GLU A 29 -16.74 -57.65 -30.08
N SER A 30 -15.75 -57.42 -30.95
CA SER A 30 -14.35 -57.71 -30.65
C SER A 30 -13.82 -56.88 -29.47
N LEU A 31 -14.19 -55.60 -29.39
CA LEU A 31 -13.85 -54.71 -28.28
C LEU A 31 -14.54 -55.16 -26.98
N ARG A 32 -15.83 -55.52 -27.06
CA ARG A 32 -16.61 -56.01 -25.91
C ARG A 32 -16.00 -57.27 -25.31
N ARG A 33 -15.43 -58.16 -26.13
CA ARG A 33 -14.71 -59.37 -25.70
C ARG A 33 -13.34 -59.05 -25.08
N TYR A 34 -12.61 -58.09 -25.64
CA TYR A 34 -11.33 -57.66 -25.10
C TYR A 34 -11.48 -57.03 -23.71
N PHE A 35 -12.47 -56.16 -23.52
CA PHE A 35 -12.72 -55.46 -22.25
C PHE A 35 -13.56 -56.25 -21.23
N VAL A 36 -13.76 -57.57 -21.39
CA VAL A 36 -14.60 -58.37 -20.48
C VAL A 36 -14.12 -58.29 -19.03
N MET A 37 -12.81 -58.25 -18.82
CA MET A 37 -12.18 -58.32 -17.50
C MET A 37 -11.78 -56.95 -16.93
N GLU A 38 -12.08 -55.86 -17.62
CA GLU A 38 -11.70 -54.51 -17.17
C GLU A 38 -12.77 -53.84 -16.29
N GLU A 39 -12.33 -53.16 -15.24
CA GLU A 39 -13.19 -52.32 -14.39
C GLU A 39 -13.65 -51.10 -15.21
N GLY A 40 -14.97 -50.87 -15.29
CA GLY A 40 -15.53 -49.79 -16.12
C GLY A 40 -15.80 -50.18 -17.59
N ARG A 41 -15.81 -51.46 -17.94
CA ARG A 41 -16.02 -51.95 -19.33
C ARG A 41 -17.17 -51.29 -20.08
N ASP A 42 -18.32 -51.09 -19.45
CA ASP A 42 -19.50 -50.55 -20.13
C ASP A 42 -19.32 -49.07 -20.46
N GLU A 43 -18.58 -48.33 -19.63
CA GLU A 43 -18.20 -46.93 -19.86
C GLU A 43 -17.16 -46.83 -20.97
N ILE A 44 -16.13 -47.70 -20.95
CA ILE A 44 -15.11 -47.79 -21.99
C ILE A 44 -15.75 -48.06 -23.35
N ILE A 45 -16.65 -49.03 -23.43
CA ILE A 45 -17.36 -49.37 -24.67
C ILE A 45 -18.27 -48.23 -25.12
N ASN A 46 -19.01 -47.60 -24.21
CA ASN A 46 -19.89 -46.49 -24.55
C ASN A 46 -19.11 -45.28 -25.09
N ASP A 47 -17.95 -44.96 -24.50
CA ASP A 47 -17.06 -43.92 -25.02
C ASP A 47 -16.42 -44.34 -26.36
N ILE A 48 -16.07 -45.60 -26.56
CA ILE A 48 -15.57 -46.03 -27.88
C ILE A 48 -16.69 -45.91 -28.95
N GLU A 49 -17.91 -46.36 -28.64
CA GLU A 49 -19.07 -46.26 -29.53
C GLU A 49 -19.44 -44.80 -29.84
N SER A 50 -19.31 -43.90 -28.86
CA SER A 50 -19.52 -42.45 -29.03
C SER A 50 -18.50 -41.82 -29.96
N ARG A 51 -17.20 -42.16 -29.85
CA ARG A 51 -16.17 -41.70 -30.81
C ARG A 51 -16.42 -42.23 -32.21
N ILE A 52 -16.76 -43.51 -32.34
CA ILE A 52 -17.08 -44.12 -33.63
C ILE A 52 -18.29 -43.41 -34.27
N ALA A 53 -19.34 -43.13 -33.49
CA ALA A 53 -20.50 -42.37 -33.96
C ALA A 53 -20.14 -40.95 -34.41
N GLU A 54 -19.20 -40.27 -33.73
CA GLU A 54 -18.68 -38.96 -34.15
C GLU A 54 -17.96 -39.04 -35.50
N LEU A 55 -17.04 -39.99 -35.67
CA LEU A 55 -16.28 -40.19 -36.90
C LEU A 55 -17.21 -40.57 -38.07
N MET A 56 -18.18 -41.46 -37.84
CA MET A 56 -19.18 -41.85 -38.84
C MET A 56 -20.05 -40.67 -39.27
N ASN A 57 -20.54 -39.89 -38.31
CA ASN A 57 -21.34 -38.70 -38.59
C ASN A 57 -20.53 -37.62 -39.31
N GLU A 58 -19.22 -37.54 -39.07
CA GLU A 58 -18.31 -36.65 -39.80
C GLU A 58 -18.22 -37.02 -41.29
N LYS A 59 -18.11 -38.32 -41.62
CA LYS A 59 -18.10 -38.81 -43.02
C LYS A 59 -19.38 -38.41 -43.76
N VAL A 60 -20.54 -38.56 -43.11
CA VAL A 60 -21.83 -38.13 -43.66
C VAL A 60 -21.90 -36.62 -43.84
N ARG A 61 -21.43 -35.82 -42.86
CA ARG A 61 -21.37 -34.35 -42.96
C ARG A 61 -20.46 -33.86 -44.09
N LYS A 62 -19.44 -34.61 -44.47
CA LYS A 62 -18.53 -34.31 -45.59
C LYS A 62 -19.14 -34.61 -46.96
N GLY A 63 -20.39 -35.07 -47.02
CA GLY A 63 -21.16 -35.25 -48.25
C GLY A 63 -21.34 -36.69 -48.69
N ALA A 64 -20.95 -37.68 -47.88
CA ALA A 64 -21.25 -39.08 -48.14
C ALA A 64 -22.75 -39.35 -47.96
N ALA A 65 -23.37 -40.10 -48.88
CA ALA A 65 -24.79 -40.46 -48.80
C ALA A 65 -25.09 -41.45 -47.66
N SER A 66 -24.13 -42.31 -47.34
CA SER A 66 -24.15 -43.26 -46.22
C SER A 66 -22.72 -43.68 -45.89
N VAL A 67 -22.50 -44.20 -44.68
CA VAL A 67 -21.24 -44.80 -44.28
C VAL A 67 -21.07 -46.15 -44.99
N ALA A 68 -19.97 -46.34 -45.71
CA ALA A 68 -19.65 -47.55 -46.47
C ALA A 68 -18.52 -48.36 -45.80
N ASP A 69 -18.24 -49.57 -46.33
CA ASP A 69 -17.22 -50.47 -45.76
C ASP A 69 -15.83 -49.79 -45.62
N ALA A 70 -15.44 -48.99 -46.63
CA ALA A 70 -14.16 -48.29 -46.63
C ALA A 70 -14.06 -47.23 -45.51
N ASP A 71 -15.18 -46.58 -45.17
CA ASP A 71 -15.23 -45.62 -44.08
C ASP A 71 -15.08 -46.32 -42.72
N ILE A 72 -15.68 -47.50 -42.56
CA ILE A 72 -15.55 -48.31 -41.34
C ILE A 72 -14.12 -48.83 -41.20
N ASP A 73 -13.49 -49.30 -42.28
CA ASP A 73 -12.11 -49.76 -42.26
C ASP A 73 -11.13 -48.62 -41.87
N GLU A 74 -11.37 -47.39 -42.34
CA GLU A 74 -10.59 -46.20 -41.94
C GLU A 74 -10.79 -45.86 -40.46
N ILE A 75 -12.03 -45.94 -39.96
CA ILE A 75 -12.34 -45.71 -38.54
C ILE A 75 -11.67 -46.76 -37.66
N ILE A 76 -11.72 -48.03 -38.05
CA ILE A 76 -11.04 -49.13 -37.33
C ILE A 76 -9.53 -48.90 -37.33
N SER A 77 -8.95 -48.47 -38.46
CA SER A 77 -7.52 -48.15 -38.53
C SER A 77 -7.14 -46.96 -37.65
N SER A 78 -8.03 -45.97 -37.47
CA SER A 78 -7.78 -44.81 -36.61
C SER A 78 -7.97 -45.14 -35.13
N MET A 79 -8.94 -46.00 -34.80
CA MET A 79 -9.25 -46.39 -33.43
C MET A 79 -8.32 -47.48 -32.91
N GLY A 80 -7.77 -48.31 -33.81
CA GLY A 80 -6.93 -49.49 -33.58
C GLY A 80 -7.73 -50.75 -33.26
N ARG A 81 -7.14 -51.93 -33.45
CA ARG A 81 -7.80 -53.23 -33.19
C ARG A 81 -7.34 -53.81 -31.86
N PRO A 82 -8.21 -54.54 -31.13
CA PRO A 82 -7.84 -55.27 -29.91
C PRO A 82 -6.54 -56.08 -30.00
N GLU A 83 -6.31 -56.68 -31.17
CA GLU A 83 -5.13 -57.50 -31.47
C GLU A 83 -3.83 -56.67 -31.54
N ASP A 84 -3.92 -55.42 -31.99
CA ASP A 84 -2.78 -54.50 -32.10
C ASP A 84 -2.33 -54.04 -30.70
N PHE A 85 -3.28 -53.87 -29.79
CA PHE A 85 -3.03 -53.42 -28.41
C PHE A 85 -2.43 -54.51 -27.53
N ALA A 86 -2.87 -55.77 -27.68
CA ALA A 86 -2.31 -56.89 -26.95
C ALA A 86 -0.81 -57.12 -27.28
N ALA A 87 -0.39 -56.78 -28.50
CA ALA A 87 1.02 -56.80 -28.90
C ALA A 87 1.82 -55.62 -28.30
N GLU A 88 1.19 -54.45 -28.17
CA GLU A 88 1.77 -53.24 -27.56
C GLU A 88 1.96 -53.42 -26.04
N ASP A 89 0.94 -53.93 -25.33
CA ASP A 89 0.99 -54.26 -23.90
C ASP A 89 2.06 -55.34 -23.60
N ALA A 90 2.22 -56.33 -24.49
CA ALA A 90 3.24 -57.36 -24.37
C ALA A 90 4.67 -56.83 -24.62
N ALA A 91 4.83 -55.82 -25.47
CA ALA A 91 6.10 -55.14 -25.71
C ALA A 91 6.49 -54.21 -24.56
N ASP A 92 5.52 -53.52 -23.97
CA ASP A 92 5.72 -52.65 -22.79
C ASP A 92 6.01 -53.48 -21.52
N ALA A 93 5.36 -54.64 -21.35
CA ALA A 93 5.64 -55.57 -20.25
C ALA A 93 7.04 -56.21 -20.32
N ALA A 94 7.61 -56.37 -21.52
CA ALA A 94 8.98 -56.88 -21.70
C ALA A 94 10.07 -55.83 -21.40
N THR A 95 9.70 -54.55 -21.32
CA THR A 95 10.62 -53.43 -21.08
C THR A 95 10.46 -52.89 -19.65
N GLY A 96 10.55 -53.79 -18.67
CA GLY A 96 10.47 -53.42 -17.27
C GLY A 96 11.74 -52.71 -16.77
N SER A 97 11.56 -51.49 -16.25
CA SER A 97 12.44 -50.73 -15.33
C SER A 97 13.22 -49.55 -15.93
N THR A 98 12.65 -48.35 -15.84
CA THR A 98 13.19 -47.15 -15.15
C THR A 98 12.47 -45.91 -15.67
N TYR A 99 11.36 -45.47 -15.05
CA TYR A 99 10.92 -44.08 -15.14
C TYR A 99 10.17 -43.64 -13.87
N ASN A 100 10.94 -43.16 -12.90
CA ASN A 100 10.48 -42.11 -12.00
C ASN A 100 11.23 -40.83 -12.41
N ALA A 101 10.48 -39.71 -12.42
CA ALA A 101 10.91 -38.33 -12.66
C ALA A 101 11.07 -37.86 -14.12
N ALA A 102 10.17 -36.94 -14.49
CA ALA A 102 10.35 -35.79 -15.38
C ALA A 102 11.18 -35.96 -16.68
N GLY A 103 10.47 -35.93 -17.80
CA GLY A 103 10.92 -35.57 -19.16
C GLY A 103 9.70 -35.71 -20.07
N GLU A 104 9.22 -34.71 -20.82
CA GLU A 104 9.99 -33.90 -21.78
C GLU A 104 11.09 -34.74 -22.43
N SER A 105 10.67 -35.85 -23.03
CA SER A 105 11.33 -36.40 -24.20
C SER A 105 10.31 -36.46 -25.31
N GLU A 106 10.64 -35.70 -26.34
CA GLU A 106 10.01 -35.65 -27.63
C GLU A 106 9.78 -37.07 -28.14
N ASN A 107 8.53 -37.51 -28.10
CA ASN A 107 8.07 -38.44 -29.12
C ASN A 107 8.23 -37.68 -30.43
N ALA A 108 9.32 -37.97 -31.13
CA ALA A 108 9.58 -37.54 -32.49
C ALA A 108 8.36 -37.94 -33.31
N LYS A 109 7.41 -37.01 -33.41
CA LYS A 109 6.29 -37.12 -34.35
C LYS A 109 6.96 -37.26 -35.69
N SER A 110 6.87 -38.47 -36.26
CA SER A 110 6.80 -38.68 -37.69
C SER A 110 5.69 -37.76 -38.18
N THR A 111 6.05 -36.50 -38.38
CA THR A 111 5.21 -35.55 -39.07
C THR A 111 5.29 -36.08 -40.49
N PHE A 112 4.34 -36.94 -40.85
CA PHE A 112 4.09 -37.28 -42.25
C PHE A 112 3.90 -35.92 -42.93
N LYS A 113 4.97 -35.42 -43.52
CA LYS A 113 5.01 -34.13 -44.18
C LYS A 113 4.23 -34.36 -45.45
N LYS A 114 2.91 -34.19 -45.35
CA LYS A 114 1.99 -34.30 -46.47
C LYS A 114 2.59 -33.46 -47.61
N PRO A 115 2.77 -34.02 -48.82
CA PRO A 115 3.40 -33.28 -49.92
C PRO A 115 2.65 -31.96 -50.09
N ARG A 116 3.40 -30.84 -50.19
CA ARG A 116 2.84 -29.49 -50.27
C ARG A 116 1.96 -29.37 -51.52
N GLY A 117 0.67 -29.64 -51.37
CA GLY A 117 -0.33 -29.46 -52.40
C GLY A 117 -0.64 -27.99 -52.63
N ARG A 118 -1.45 -27.67 -53.64
CA ARG A 118 -1.95 -26.30 -53.85
C ARG A 118 -2.76 -25.82 -52.64
N LEU A 119 -2.73 -24.51 -52.36
CA LEU A 119 -3.53 -23.89 -51.30
C LEU A 119 -5.00 -23.82 -51.73
N TYR A 120 -5.90 -24.35 -50.89
CA TYR A 120 -7.35 -24.31 -51.07
C TYR A 120 -8.00 -23.72 -49.82
N ARG A 121 -9.19 -23.14 -49.95
CA ARG A 121 -10.01 -22.79 -48.77
C ARG A 121 -10.79 -24.03 -48.31
N ASN A 122 -10.70 -24.35 -47.02
CA ASN A 122 -11.31 -25.54 -46.45
C ASN A 122 -12.81 -25.34 -46.24
N MET A 123 -13.63 -26.21 -46.84
CA MET A 123 -15.09 -26.18 -46.64
C MET A 123 -15.56 -26.97 -45.41
N SER A 124 -14.75 -27.92 -44.92
CA SER A 124 -15.10 -28.81 -43.81
C SER A 124 -15.04 -28.12 -42.44
N ASP A 125 -13.97 -27.35 -42.18
CA ASP A 125 -13.72 -26.61 -40.93
C ASP A 125 -13.73 -25.09 -41.17
N ARG A 126 -14.90 -24.54 -41.53
CA ARG A 126 -15.05 -23.11 -41.86
C ARG A 126 -15.67 -22.30 -40.71
N PHE A 127 -15.00 -21.21 -40.33
CA PHE A 127 -15.60 -20.16 -39.49
C PHE A 127 -16.22 -19.05 -40.36
N LEU A 128 -15.45 -18.50 -41.32
CA LEU A 128 -15.93 -17.50 -42.28
C LEU A 128 -15.36 -17.77 -43.69
N GLY A 129 -16.05 -18.52 -44.57
CA GLY A 129 -15.57 -18.74 -45.94
C GLY A 129 -14.36 -19.68 -46.13
N GLY A 130 -13.75 -20.18 -45.03
CA GLY A 130 -12.79 -21.30 -45.05
C GLY A 130 -11.31 -20.94 -45.24
N VAL A 131 -10.96 -19.65 -45.27
CA VAL A 131 -9.59 -19.19 -45.59
C VAL A 131 -8.59 -19.57 -44.51
N CYS A 132 -8.85 -19.24 -43.24
CA CYS A 132 -7.92 -19.56 -42.14
C CYS A 132 -7.64 -21.06 -42.01
N SER A 133 -8.67 -21.91 -42.14
CA SER A 133 -8.51 -23.36 -42.06
C SER A 133 -7.78 -23.92 -43.30
N GLY A 134 -7.98 -23.31 -44.48
CA GLY A 134 -7.22 -23.64 -45.69
C GLY A 134 -5.73 -23.33 -45.58
N VAL A 135 -5.39 -22.13 -45.08
CA VAL A 135 -4.00 -21.71 -44.82
C VAL A 135 -3.35 -22.57 -43.75
N ALA A 136 -4.10 -22.88 -42.68
CA ALA A 136 -3.66 -23.75 -41.59
C ALA A 136 -3.33 -25.17 -42.10
N ASN A 137 -4.19 -25.74 -42.95
CA ASN A 137 -3.96 -27.05 -43.56
C ASN A 137 -2.70 -27.06 -44.45
N TYR A 138 -2.50 -26.01 -45.26
CA TYR A 138 -1.32 -25.87 -46.11
C TYR A 138 -0.01 -25.73 -45.31
N LEU A 139 -0.06 -25.02 -44.17
CA LEU A 139 1.10 -24.82 -43.29
C LEU A 139 1.29 -25.95 -42.27
N ASN A 140 0.33 -26.88 -42.15
CA ASN A 140 0.25 -27.91 -41.11
C ASN A 140 0.34 -27.33 -39.69
N VAL A 141 -0.42 -26.26 -39.44
CA VAL A 141 -0.54 -25.57 -38.15
C VAL A 141 -2.02 -25.58 -37.73
N ASP A 142 -2.29 -25.49 -36.43
CA ASP A 142 -3.66 -25.38 -35.90
C ASP A 142 -4.42 -24.16 -36.52
N PRO A 143 -5.62 -24.37 -37.08
CA PRO A 143 -6.50 -23.30 -37.56
C PRO A 143 -6.72 -22.14 -36.59
N ALA A 144 -6.74 -22.40 -35.27
CA ALA A 144 -6.91 -21.36 -34.27
C ALA A 144 -5.75 -20.34 -34.26
N ILE A 145 -4.52 -20.78 -34.49
CA ILE A 145 -3.34 -19.90 -34.54
C ILE A 145 -3.43 -18.96 -35.75
N ILE A 146 -3.83 -19.49 -36.91
CA ILE A 146 -4.01 -18.67 -38.11
C ILE A 146 -5.16 -17.66 -37.93
N ARG A 147 -6.25 -18.05 -37.26
CA ARG A 147 -7.36 -17.13 -36.92
C ARG A 147 -6.88 -16.01 -35.98
N LEU A 148 -6.06 -16.32 -34.98
CA LEU A 148 -5.48 -15.32 -34.06
C LEU A 148 -4.57 -14.35 -34.82
N LEU A 149 -3.71 -14.85 -35.72
CA LEU A 149 -2.82 -14.03 -36.53
C LEU A 149 -3.61 -13.03 -37.41
N PHE A 150 -4.68 -13.49 -38.06
CA PHE A 150 -5.57 -12.60 -38.83
C PHE A 150 -6.27 -11.56 -37.95
N ALA A 151 -6.69 -11.92 -36.74
CA ALA A 151 -7.27 -10.99 -35.79
C ALA A 151 -6.26 -9.92 -35.34
N ILE A 152 -5.01 -10.31 -35.03
CA ILE A 152 -3.95 -9.37 -34.66
C ILE A 152 -3.65 -8.40 -35.82
N ILE A 153 -3.55 -8.87 -37.06
CA ILE A 153 -3.32 -8.00 -38.22
C ILE A 153 -4.52 -7.08 -38.46
N THR A 154 -5.74 -7.56 -38.21
CA THR A 154 -6.97 -6.77 -38.37
C THR A 154 -7.05 -5.64 -37.34
N PHE A 155 -6.86 -5.95 -36.06
CA PHE A 155 -7.00 -4.98 -34.97
C PHE A 155 -5.73 -4.15 -34.72
N GLY A 156 -4.54 -4.68 -35.06
CA GLY A 156 -3.25 -4.00 -34.91
C GLY A 156 -2.73 -3.29 -36.17
N GLY A 157 -3.17 -3.68 -37.36
CA GLY A 157 -2.71 -3.15 -38.66
C GLY A 157 -3.70 -2.24 -39.37
N PHE A 158 -4.52 -1.47 -38.63
CA PHE A 158 -5.54 -0.55 -39.19
C PHE A 158 -6.53 -1.20 -40.17
N GLY A 159 -6.95 -2.46 -39.92
CA GLY A 159 -7.96 -3.14 -40.74
C GLY A 159 -7.43 -3.83 -42.01
N PHE A 160 -6.12 -3.78 -42.28
CA PHE A 160 -5.52 -4.47 -43.43
C PHE A 160 -5.82 -5.98 -43.46
N GLY A 161 -5.91 -6.61 -42.29
CA GLY A 161 -6.24 -8.04 -42.17
C GLY A 161 -7.59 -8.42 -42.78
N VAL A 162 -8.58 -7.52 -42.75
CA VAL A 162 -9.91 -7.75 -43.37
C VAL A 162 -9.81 -7.76 -44.89
N ILE A 163 -9.08 -6.79 -45.45
CA ILE A 163 -8.87 -6.68 -46.90
C ILE A 163 -8.12 -7.91 -47.41
N LEU A 164 -7.05 -8.32 -46.72
CA LEU A 164 -6.29 -9.52 -47.03
C LEU A 164 -7.17 -10.78 -46.97
N TYR A 165 -8.04 -10.87 -45.97
CA TYR A 165 -8.97 -11.99 -45.83
C TYR A 165 -9.94 -12.10 -47.00
N ILE A 166 -10.55 -10.98 -47.39
CA ILE A 166 -11.49 -10.91 -48.52
C ILE A 166 -10.79 -11.28 -49.82
N LEU A 167 -9.57 -10.77 -50.04
CA LEU A 167 -8.77 -11.06 -51.22
C LEU A 167 -8.45 -12.57 -51.33
N LEU A 168 -8.01 -13.19 -50.23
CA LEU A 168 -7.78 -14.65 -50.20
C LEU A 168 -9.07 -15.45 -50.35
N TRP A 169 -10.19 -14.93 -49.85
CA TRP A 169 -11.50 -15.59 -49.99
C TRP A 169 -11.98 -15.63 -51.44
N ILE A 170 -11.72 -14.58 -52.23
CA ILE A 170 -12.05 -14.49 -53.66
C ILE A 170 -11.11 -15.36 -54.50
N ILE A 171 -9.81 -15.36 -54.19
CA ILE A 171 -8.79 -16.03 -55.01
C ILE A 171 -8.76 -17.56 -54.79
N LEU A 172 -9.01 -18.02 -53.56
CA LEU A 172 -8.80 -19.43 -53.23
C LEU A 172 -10.00 -20.32 -53.62
N PRO A 173 -9.77 -21.38 -54.43
CA PRO A 173 -10.82 -22.33 -54.76
C PRO A 173 -11.24 -23.16 -53.53
N ALA A 174 -12.54 -23.47 -53.46
CA ALA A 174 -13.14 -24.24 -52.37
C ALA A 174 -12.93 -25.75 -52.55
N LYS A 175 -12.43 -26.41 -51.51
CA LYS A 175 -12.32 -27.87 -51.48
C LYS A 175 -12.59 -28.40 -50.06
N PRO A 176 -13.32 -29.52 -49.89
CA PRO A 176 -13.31 -30.23 -48.62
C PRO A 176 -11.91 -30.80 -48.40
N LEU A 177 -11.21 -30.34 -47.36
CA LEU A 177 -9.89 -30.84 -46.98
C LEU A 177 -10.04 -31.80 -45.80
N GLU A 178 -9.07 -32.70 -45.65
CA GLU A 178 -8.91 -33.51 -44.44
C GLU A 178 -8.62 -32.62 -43.23
N ASP A 179 -9.12 -33.01 -42.07
CA ASP A 179 -8.94 -32.24 -40.85
C ASP A 179 -7.52 -32.35 -40.29
N PHE A 180 -7.16 -31.36 -39.50
CA PHE A 180 -5.85 -31.29 -38.88
C PHE A 180 -5.74 -32.36 -37.78
N GLN A 181 -4.92 -33.37 -38.01
CA GLN A 181 -4.67 -34.52 -37.12
C GLN A 181 -3.72 -34.21 -35.94
N GLY A 182 -3.41 -32.92 -35.71
CA GLY A 182 -2.48 -32.47 -34.68
C GLY A 182 -3.17 -31.91 -33.44
N LYS A 183 -2.37 -31.37 -32.52
CA LYS A 183 -2.85 -30.74 -31.29
C LYS A 183 -3.66 -29.48 -31.62
N ARG A 184 -4.91 -29.39 -31.16
CA ARG A 184 -5.82 -28.28 -31.50
C ARG A 184 -6.13 -27.44 -30.27
N LEU A 185 -6.17 -26.12 -30.44
CA LEU A 185 -6.50 -25.19 -29.36
C LEU A 185 -8.02 -25.06 -29.24
N PHE A 186 -8.54 -25.53 -28.12
CA PHE A 186 -9.95 -25.38 -27.73
C PHE A 186 -10.05 -24.53 -26.47
N ARG A 187 -11.26 -24.01 -26.17
CA ARG A 187 -11.60 -23.46 -24.86
C ARG A 187 -12.01 -24.62 -23.96
N ASN A 188 -11.38 -24.73 -22.80
CA ASN A 188 -11.68 -25.79 -21.85
C ASN A 188 -12.83 -25.36 -20.92
N PRO A 189 -14.02 -26.00 -20.97
CA PRO A 189 -15.13 -25.68 -20.07
C PRO A 189 -14.89 -26.15 -18.64
N ASP A 190 -14.10 -27.21 -18.42
CA ASP A 190 -13.90 -27.81 -17.10
C ASP A 190 -13.07 -26.91 -16.18
N ASP A 191 -12.22 -26.04 -16.76
CA ASP A 191 -11.38 -25.07 -16.06
C ASP A 191 -11.71 -23.61 -16.44
N LYS A 192 -13.00 -23.36 -16.69
CA LYS A 192 -13.53 -22.04 -17.10
C LYS A 192 -13.70 -21.09 -15.92
N ILE A 193 -13.06 -19.92 -16.01
CA ILE A 193 -13.42 -18.74 -15.20
C ILE A 193 -14.19 -17.74 -16.08
N ILE A 194 -13.58 -17.28 -17.17
CA ILE A 194 -14.20 -16.43 -18.19
C ILE A 194 -14.01 -17.13 -19.52
N GLY A 195 -15.08 -17.56 -20.19
CA GLY A 195 -15.01 -18.12 -21.55
C GLY A 195 -14.22 -19.42 -21.77
N GLY A 196 -13.41 -19.91 -20.82
CA GLY A 196 -12.60 -21.14 -20.94
C GLY A 196 -11.28 -20.97 -21.71
N VAL A 197 -10.92 -19.74 -22.07
CA VAL A 197 -9.72 -19.44 -22.90
C VAL A 197 -8.43 -19.83 -22.18
N ALA A 198 -8.28 -19.39 -20.93
CA ALA A 198 -7.05 -19.66 -20.16
C ALA A 198 -6.87 -21.16 -19.88
N GLY A 199 -7.94 -21.89 -19.56
CA GLY A 199 -7.92 -23.35 -19.38
C GLY A 199 -7.68 -24.12 -20.69
N GLY A 200 -8.07 -23.53 -21.81
CA GLY A 200 -7.77 -24.02 -23.15
C GLY A 200 -6.30 -23.90 -23.51
N LEU A 201 -5.74 -22.70 -23.35
CA LEU A 201 -4.31 -22.45 -23.54
C LEU A 201 -3.45 -23.29 -22.58
N SER A 202 -3.90 -23.50 -21.35
CA SER A 202 -3.16 -24.29 -20.36
C SER A 202 -3.02 -25.75 -20.79
N ALA A 203 -4.11 -26.37 -21.26
CA ALA A 203 -4.08 -27.72 -21.83
C ALA A 203 -3.22 -27.77 -23.11
N TYR A 204 -3.34 -26.74 -23.96
CA TYR A 204 -2.58 -26.68 -25.20
C TYR A 204 -1.07 -26.54 -25.00
N PHE A 205 -0.62 -25.76 -24.01
CA PHE A 205 0.80 -25.56 -23.72
C PHE A 205 1.36 -26.50 -22.64
N ASN A 206 0.53 -27.40 -22.09
CA ASN A 206 0.88 -28.23 -20.94
C ASN A 206 1.45 -27.39 -19.77
N LYS A 207 0.76 -26.29 -19.45
CA LYS A 207 1.09 -25.39 -18.34
C LYS A 207 -0.08 -25.30 -17.38
N GLU A 208 0.18 -24.89 -16.14
CA GLU A 208 -0.88 -24.67 -15.17
C GLU A 208 -1.73 -23.44 -15.55
N ALA A 209 -3.06 -23.55 -15.43
CA ALA A 209 -3.97 -22.51 -15.89
C ALA A 209 -3.82 -21.17 -15.16
N TRP A 210 -3.36 -21.17 -13.91
CA TRP A 210 -3.12 -19.93 -13.16
C TRP A 210 -1.99 -19.09 -13.77
N ILE A 211 -1.00 -19.72 -14.41
CA ILE A 211 0.10 -19.01 -15.10
C ILE A 211 -0.47 -18.23 -16.28
N ILE A 212 -1.30 -18.89 -17.10
CA ILE A 212 -1.97 -18.25 -18.24
C ILE A 212 -2.89 -17.12 -17.77
N ARG A 213 -3.65 -17.33 -16.68
CA ARG A 213 -4.49 -16.28 -16.07
C ARG A 213 -3.67 -15.08 -15.61
N LEU A 214 -2.51 -15.32 -14.98
CA LEU A 214 -1.62 -14.25 -14.54
C LEU A 214 -1.06 -13.45 -15.71
N ILE A 215 -0.72 -14.10 -16.83
CA ILE A 215 -0.23 -13.41 -18.04
C ILE A 215 -1.27 -12.39 -18.55
N PHE A 216 -2.56 -12.77 -18.56
CA PHE A 216 -3.63 -11.85 -18.96
C PHE A 216 -3.96 -10.79 -17.89
N ALA A 217 -3.83 -11.12 -16.61
CA ALA A 217 -4.17 -10.21 -15.51
C ALA A 217 -3.03 -9.24 -15.13
N ALA A 218 -1.77 -9.61 -15.33
CA ALA A 218 -0.60 -8.86 -14.86
C ALA A 218 -0.53 -7.42 -15.40
N PRO A 219 -0.80 -7.13 -16.69
CA PRO A 219 -0.82 -5.75 -17.19
C PRO A 219 -1.94 -4.90 -16.58
N LEU A 220 -3.07 -5.50 -16.20
CA LEU A 220 -4.19 -4.79 -15.56
C LEU A 220 -3.88 -4.51 -14.08
N ILE A 221 -3.33 -5.50 -13.37
CA ILE A 221 -2.86 -5.34 -11.99
C ILE A 221 -1.74 -4.30 -11.94
N LEU A 222 -0.76 -4.39 -12.83
CA LEU A 222 0.34 -3.43 -12.92
C LEU A 222 -0.18 -2.01 -13.18
N ASN A 223 -1.17 -1.83 -14.05
CA ASN A 223 -1.76 -0.53 -14.30
C ASN A 223 -2.50 0.03 -13.08
N ILE A 224 -3.29 -0.78 -12.37
CA ILE A 224 -3.96 -0.36 -11.11
C ILE A 224 -2.93 0.08 -10.07
N VAL A 225 -1.85 -0.70 -9.94
CA VAL A 225 -0.76 -0.44 -9.01
C VAL A 225 -0.04 0.86 -9.37
N VAL A 226 0.38 1.01 -10.63
CA VAL A 226 1.02 2.24 -11.13
C VAL A 226 0.10 3.45 -11.00
N SER A 227 -1.19 3.32 -11.28
CA SER A 227 -2.18 4.39 -11.12
C SER A 227 -2.35 4.84 -9.67
N MET A 228 -2.22 3.92 -8.70
CA MET A 228 -2.24 4.25 -7.27
C MET A 228 -1.04 5.12 -6.87
N PHE A 229 0.12 4.90 -7.52
CA PHE A 229 1.35 5.67 -7.26
C PHE A 229 1.49 6.94 -8.11
N ASN A 230 0.84 7.01 -9.27
CA ASN A 230 0.90 8.22 -10.12
C ASN A 230 0.25 9.43 -9.43
N SER A 231 -0.69 9.18 -8.51
CA SER A 231 -1.29 10.20 -7.62
C SER A 231 -0.27 10.91 -6.71
N ALA A 232 0.92 10.33 -6.53
CA ALA A 232 2.00 10.94 -5.74
C ALA A 232 2.94 11.82 -6.58
N PHE A 233 2.84 11.81 -7.92
CA PHE A 233 3.85 12.45 -8.78
C PHE A 233 3.30 13.35 -9.91
N TYR A 234 2.11 13.13 -10.50
CA TYR A 234 1.54 14.00 -11.57
C TYR A 234 0.00 13.97 -11.68
N ASP A 235 -0.57 14.99 -12.36
CA ASP A 235 -2.01 15.24 -12.60
C ASP A 235 -2.83 13.98 -12.99
N PHE A 236 -3.96 13.82 -12.30
CA PHE A 236 -4.88 12.69 -12.36
C PHE A 236 -5.61 12.59 -13.70
N ASN A 237 -5.35 11.53 -14.48
CA ASN A 237 -6.26 11.05 -15.53
C ASN A 237 -6.84 9.67 -15.13
N PRO A 238 -8.07 9.62 -14.57
CA PRO A 238 -8.65 8.40 -13.98
C PRO A 238 -9.11 7.35 -14.98
N PHE A 239 -9.10 7.66 -16.28
CA PHE A 239 -9.59 6.71 -17.27
C PHE A 239 -8.45 5.80 -17.71
N PRO A 240 -8.45 4.50 -17.32
CA PRO A 240 -7.65 3.53 -18.05
C PRO A 240 -8.15 3.59 -19.50
N PHE A 241 -7.27 3.94 -20.43
CA PHE A 241 -7.54 3.81 -21.85
C PHE A 241 -7.62 2.30 -22.14
N LEU A 242 -8.78 1.72 -21.83
CA LEU A 242 -9.02 0.29 -21.70
C LEU A 242 -9.16 -0.40 -23.06
N LEU A 243 -9.29 0.39 -24.12
CA LEU A 243 -9.64 -0.10 -25.46
C LEU A 243 -8.56 0.16 -26.52
N PHE A 244 -7.76 1.23 -26.45
CA PHE A 244 -6.75 1.53 -27.48
C PHE A 244 -5.47 2.17 -26.92
N GLY A 245 -4.29 1.62 -27.26
CA GLY A 245 -3.00 2.27 -26.99
C GLY A 245 -2.31 1.97 -25.65
N SER A 246 -2.91 1.20 -24.73
CA SER A 246 -2.28 0.77 -23.48
C SER A 246 -1.94 -0.73 -23.47
N LEU A 247 -0.85 -1.13 -22.79
CA LEU A 247 -0.46 -2.54 -22.64
C LEU A 247 -1.60 -3.36 -22.02
N SER A 248 -2.37 -2.78 -21.10
CA SER A 248 -3.52 -3.42 -20.46
C SER A 248 -4.69 -3.65 -21.43
N GLY A 249 -5.02 -2.66 -22.27
CA GLY A 249 -6.06 -2.80 -23.28
C GLY A 249 -5.74 -3.88 -24.31
N THR A 250 -4.48 -4.00 -24.74
CA THR A 250 -4.04 -5.03 -25.69
C THR A 250 -4.28 -6.45 -25.18
N PHE A 251 -4.00 -6.73 -23.90
CA PHE A 251 -4.20 -8.06 -23.33
C PHE A 251 -5.69 -8.40 -23.11
N VAL A 252 -6.51 -7.41 -22.76
CA VAL A 252 -7.97 -7.57 -22.65
C VAL A 252 -8.57 -7.88 -24.02
N LEU A 253 -8.20 -7.12 -25.06
CA LEU A 253 -8.64 -7.37 -26.43
C LEU A 253 -8.18 -8.73 -26.95
N ALA A 254 -6.92 -9.11 -26.71
CA ALA A 254 -6.40 -10.42 -27.10
C ALA A 254 -7.20 -11.57 -26.46
N TYR A 255 -7.60 -11.41 -25.19
CA TYR A 255 -8.44 -12.39 -24.51
C TYR A 255 -9.83 -12.50 -25.14
N ILE A 256 -10.48 -11.38 -25.45
CA ILE A 256 -11.79 -11.34 -26.10
C ILE A 256 -11.72 -11.97 -27.51
N ILE A 257 -10.68 -11.66 -28.26
CA ILE A 257 -10.43 -12.24 -29.59
C ILE A 257 -10.31 -13.77 -29.49
N LEU A 258 -9.48 -14.27 -28.57
CA LEU A 258 -9.35 -15.71 -28.34
C LEU A 258 -10.67 -16.34 -27.90
N TRP A 259 -11.47 -15.62 -27.11
CA TRP A 259 -12.78 -16.10 -26.68
C TRP A 259 -13.76 -16.30 -27.85
N ILE A 260 -13.74 -15.40 -28.84
CA ILE A 260 -14.58 -15.46 -30.04
C ILE A 260 -14.08 -16.53 -31.03
N VAL A 261 -12.76 -16.60 -31.22
CA VAL A 261 -12.13 -17.44 -32.25
C VAL A 261 -12.09 -18.92 -31.88
N LEU A 262 -11.90 -19.23 -30.60
CA LEU A 262 -11.72 -20.60 -30.14
C LEU A 262 -13.07 -21.30 -29.92
N PRO A 263 -13.27 -22.53 -30.45
CA PRO A 263 -14.43 -23.35 -30.10
C PRO A 263 -14.29 -23.92 -28.68
N GLU A 264 -15.40 -24.24 -28.01
CA GLU A 264 -15.41 -24.94 -26.71
C GLU A 264 -15.25 -26.46 -26.93
N ALA A 265 -14.38 -27.12 -26.17
CA ALA A 265 -14.25 -28.57 -26.17
C ALA A 265 -15.42 -29.21 -25.42
N LYS A 266 -16.39 -29.75 -26.16
CA LYS A 266 -17.60 -30.38 -25.65
C LYS A 266 -17.43 -31.89 -25.48
N SER A 267 -16.76 -32.56 -26.42
CA SER A 267 -16.60 -34.01 -26.35
C SER A 267 -15.36 -34.41 -25.52
N PRO A 268 -15.35 -35.59 -24.87
CA PRO A 268 -14.17 -36.13 -24.20
C PRO A 268 -12.95 -36.19 -25.14
N TYR A 269 -13.18 -36.46 -26.42
CA TYR A 269 -12.14 -36.54 -27.45
C TYR A 269 -11.57 -35.18 -27.83
N GLU A 270 -12.39 -34.12 -27.93
CA GLU A 270 -11.89 -32.76 -28.13
C GLU A 270 -10.97 -32.32 -26.97
N LYS A 271 -11.24 -32.80 -25.75
CA LYS A 271 -10.38 -32.57 -24.57
C LYS A 271 -9.05 -33.35 -24.65
N MET A 272 -9.02 -34.52 -25.28
CA MET A 272 -7.80 -35.27 -25.57
C MET A 272 -7.00 -34.61 -26.72
N GLU A 273 -7.69 -34.19 -27.78
CA GLU A 273 -7.12 -33.47 -28.92
C GLU A 273 -6.41 -32.17 -28.49
N MET A 274 -6.95 -31.44 -27.50
CA MET A 274 -6.30 -30.24 -26.96
C MET A 274 -5.06 -30.50 -26.13
N ARG A 275 -4.91 -31.70 -25.55
CA ARG A 275 -3.69 -32.12 -24.84
C ARG A 275 -2.65 -32.70 -25.81
N GLY A 276 -3.10 -33.10 -27.01
CA GLY A 276 -2.27 -33.71 -28.04
C GLY A 276 -2.13 -35.22 -27.86
N GLU A 277 -3.02 -35.82 -27.06
CA GLU A 277 -3.21 -37.26 -26.88
C GLU A 277 -3.81 -37.85 -28.17
N LYS A 278 -3.41 -39.07 -28.53
CA LYS A 278 -4.08 -39.80 -29.61
C LYS A 278 -5.44 -40.25 -29.13
N VAL A 279 -6.45 -40.19 -29.99
CA VAL A 279 -7.80 -40.65 -29.65
C VAL A 279 -7.99 -42.04 -30.22
N ASP A 280 -7.40 -43.02 -29.55
CA ASP A 280 -7.52 -44.45 -29.84
C ASP A 280 -8.14 -45.20 -28.65
N VAL A 281 -8.47 -46.47 -28.88
CA VAL A 281 -9.14 -47.34 -27.89
C VAL A 281 -8.34 -47.45 -26.59
N ASN A 282 -7.01 -47.55 -26.66
CA ASN A 282 -6.15 -47.65 -25.48
C ASN A 282 -6.12 -46.37 -24.63
N THR A 283 -6.09 -45.21 -25.28
CA THR A 283 -6.12 -43.92 -24.56
C THR A 283 -7.49 -43.64 -23.94
N ILE A 284 -8.58 -44.08 -24.59
CA ILE A 284 -9.93 -44.02 -24.02
C ILE A 284 -10.02 -44.91 -22.78
N ARG A 285 -9.53 -46.16 -22.88
CA ARG A 285 -9.44 -47.12 -21.78
C ARG A 285 -8.70 -46.52 -20.57
N GLN A 286 -7.50 -46.00 -20.79
CA GLN A 286 -6.68 -45.41 -19.73
C GLN A 286 -7.38 -44.21 -19.06
N ASN A 287 -7.97 -43.30 -19.83
CA ASN A 287 -8.67 -42.14 -19.28
C ASN A 287 -9.89 -42.55 -18.43
N VAL A 288 -10.65 -43.56 -18.84
CA VAL A 288 -11.80 -44.06 -18.07
C VAL A 288 -11.33 -44.72 -16.76
N GLN A 289 -10.27 -45.53 -16.81
CA GLN A 289 -9.69 -46.15 -15.61
C GLN A 289 -9.10 -45.13 -14.63
N GLU A 290 -8.38 -44.11 -15.12
CA GLU A 290 -7.87 -43.00 -14.30
C GLU A 290 -9.00 -42.15 -13.71
N GLY A 291 -10.06 -41.90 -14.48
CA GLY A 291 -11.25 -41.20 -14.01
C GLY A 291 -11.99 -41.96 -12.90
N MET A 292 -12.18 -43.26 -13.08
CA MET A 292 -12.87 -44.13 -12.13
C MET A 292 -12.07 -44.31 -10.83
N SER A 293 -10.76 -44.52 -10.93
CA SER A 293 -9.86 -44.61 -9.77
C SER A 293 -9.83 -43.31 -8.97
N GLN A 294 -9.69 -42.15 -9.63
CA GLN A 294 -9.78 -40.85 -8.96
C GLN A 294 -11.15 -40.60 -8.31
N PHE A 295 -12.24 -41.06 -8.93
CA PHE A 295 -13.58 -40.96 -8.35
C PHE A 295 -13.73 -41.85 -7.11
N LYS A 296 -13.24 -43.09 -7.17
CA LYS A 296 -13.21 -44.03 -6.04
C LYS A 296 -12.38 -43.50 -4.88
N ASP A 297 -11.21 -42.91 -5.16
CA ASP A 297 -10.37 -42.26 -4.15
C ASP A 297 -11.05 -41.04 -3.54
N ARG A 298 -11.76 -40.22 -4.33
CA ARG A 298 -12.54 -39.09 -3.82
C ARG A 298 -13.74 -39.54 -3.00
N ALA A 299 -14.47 -40.57 -3.43
CA ALA A 299 -15.64 -41.09 -2.72
C ALA A 299 -15.27 -41.73 -1.38
N THR A 300 -14.15 -42.47 -1.34
CA THR A 300 -13.62 -43.05 -0.10
C THR A 300 -13.09 -41.99 0.85
N THR A 301 -12.35 -40.99 0.34
CA THR A 301 -11.89 -39.84 1.13
C THR A 301 -13.07 -39.03 1.68
N PHE A 302 -14.11 -38.79 0.87
CA PHE A 302 -15.32 -38.10 1.28
C PHE A 302 -16.11 -38.89 2.34
N GLY A 303 -16.24 -40.21 2.20
CA GLY A 303 -16.87 -41.06 3.22
C GLY A 303 -16.15 -41.00 4.57
N GLN A 304 -14.81 -41.04 4.55
CA GLN A 304 -13.97 -40.91 5.75
C GLN A 304 -14.03 -39.50 6.35
N GLU A 305 -14.11 -38.46 5.54
CA GLU A 305 -14.27 -37.06 5.97
C GLU A 305 -15.65 -36.78 6.56
N VAL A 306 -16.71 -37.36 6.02
CA VAL A 306 -18.08 -37.21 6.52
C VAL A 306 -18.26 -37.93 7.85
N GLU A 307 -17.71 -39.15 8.00
CA GLU A 307 -17.76 -39.90 9.25
C GLU A 307 -16.98 -39.20 10.38
N SER A 308 -15.79 -38.68 10.07
CA SER A 308 -14.96 -37.93 11.03
C SER A 308 -15.55 -36.54 11.35
N SER A 309 -16.20 -35.89 10.38
CA SER A 309 -16.88 -34.60 10.59
C SER A 309 -18.16 -34.75 11.41
N ALA A 310 -18.95 -35.81 11.22
CA ALA A 310 -20.15 -36.08 12.01
C ALA A 310 -19.81 -36.37 13.49
N LYS A 311 -18.76 -37.16 13.73
CA LYS A 311 -18.23 -37.44 15.09
C LYS A 311 -17.67 -36.17 15.76
N GLN A 312 -16.97 -35.31 15.03
CA GLN A 312 -16.46 -34.03 15.55
C GLN A 312 -17.56 -32.98 15.74
N PHE A 313 -18.60 -32.96 14.91
CA PHE A 313 -19.72 -32.02 15.01
C PHE A 313 -20.61 -32.33 16.20
N GLY A 314 -20.88 -33.62 16.49
CA GLY A 314 -21.61 -34.04 17.70
C GLY A 314 -20.86 -33.68 18.99
N ALA A 315 -19.54 -33.86 19.03
CA ALA A 315 -18.70 -33.45 20.15
C ALA A 315 -18.62 -31.92 20.31
N LYS A 316 -18.52 -31.18 19.19
CA LYS A 316 -18.46 -29.71 19.19
C LYS A 316 -19.80 -29.06 19.51
N ALA A 317 -20.94 -29.64 19.12
CA ALA A 317 -22.28 -29.11 19.41
C ALA A 317 -22.60 -29.13 20.92
N HIS A 318 -22.15 -30.17 21.63
CA HIS A 318 -22.24 -30.26 23.10
C HIS A 318 -21.34 -29.22 23.81
N GLU A 319 -20.20 -28.85 23.22
CA GLU A 319 -19.29 -27.81 23.72
C GLU A 319 -19.78 -26.38 23.38
N PHE A 320 -20.43 -26.21 22.22
CA PHE A 320 -20.95 -24.94 21.70
C PHE A 320 -22.16 -24.41 22.47
N ALA A 321 -22.98 -25.30 23.05
CA ALA A 321 -24.15 -24.92 23.83
C ALA A 321 -23.82 -24.17 25.14
N ASN A 322 -22.62 -24.37 25.72
CA ASN A 322 -22.25 -23.85 27.04
C ASN A 322 -21.30 -22.64 27.05
N THR A 323 -20.78 -22.17 25.90
CA THR A 323 -19.82 -21.04 25.86
C THR A 323 -20.14 -20.04 24.76
N ARG A 324 -21.28 -19.35 24.88
CA ARG A 324 -21.68 -18.19 24.06
C ARG A 324 -20.72 -16.97 24.08
N GLY A 325 -19.45 -17.11 24.47
CA GLY A 325 -18.44 -16.05 24.45
C GLY A 325 -17.46 -16.09 23.26
N LYS A 326 -17.44 -17.17 22.47
CA LYS A 326 -16.51 -17.32 21.32
C LYS A 326 -17.08 -16.78 19.99
N THR A 327 -18.20 -16.06 20.04
CA THR A 327 -18.86 -15.39 18.90
C THR A 327 -18.07 -14.23 18.31
N PHE A 328 -17.08 -13.69 19.03
CA PHE A 328 -16.24 -12.59 18.52
C PHE A 328 -14.95 -13.07 17.82
N ALA A 329 -14.41 -14.23 18.21
CA ALA A 329 -13.21 -14.81 17.58
C ALA A 329 -13.50 -15.53 16.23
N THR A 330 -14.77 -15.69 15.88
CA THR A 330 -15.23 -16.44 14.72
C THR A 330 -15.34 -15.61 13.44
N GLU A 331 -15.54 -14.29 13.52
CA GLU A 331 -15.60 -13.44 12.30
C GLU A 331 -14.22 -13.34 11.62
N VAL A 332 -13.14 -13.29 12.40
CA VAL A 332 -11.77 -13.16 11.87
C VAL A 332 -11.20 -14.49 11.36
N SER A 333 -11.68 -15.63 11.86
CA SER A 333 -11.21 -16.96 11.42
C SER A 333 -11.97 -17.54 10.22
N GLN A 334 -13.11 -16.95 9.84
CA GLN A 334 -13.88 -17.32 8.64
C GLN A 334 -13.30 -16.77 7.33
N ALA A 335 -12.44 -15.75 7.36
CA ALA A 335 -11.73 -15.26 6.18
C ALA A 335 -10.50 -16.12 5.78
N ALA A 336 -10.11 -17.11 6.60
CA ALA A 336 -8.80 -17.75 6.47
C ALA A 336 -8.74 -19.25 6.84
N ARG A 337 -9.64 -20.11 6.31
CA ARG A 337 -9.38 -21.56 6.22
C ARG A 337 -9.84 -22.20 4.88
N PRO A 338 -9.21 -23.31 4.46
CA PRO A 338 -8.98 -23.65 3.06
C PRO A 338 -10.15 -24.41 2.44
N ILE A 339 -10.75 -23.84 1.39
CA ILE A 339 -11.72 -24.53 0.53
C ILE A 339 -10.92 -25.42 -0.43
N GLY A 340 -10.98 -26.73 -0.20
CA GLY A 340 -10.37 -27.76 -1.02
C GLY A 340 -11.15 -28.01 -2.30
N THR A 341 -10.94 -27.17 -3.31
CA THR A 341 -11.10 -27.44 -4.76
C THR A 341 -10.25 -26.39 -5.49
N GLY A 342 -9.78 -26.63 -6.71
CA GLY A 342 -8.74 -25.84 -7.40
C GLY A 342 -8.89 -24.31 -7.40
N LEU A 343 -10.12 -23.79 -7.24
CA LEU A 343 -10.42 -22.36 -7.06
C LEU A 343 -9.89 -21.78 -5.75
N GLY A 344 -9.98 -22.51 -4.63
CA GLY A 344 -9.52 -22.02 -3.32
C GLY A 344 -8.01 -21.86 -3.23
N ASN A 345 -7.25 -22.69 -3.95
CA ASN A 345 -5.79 -22.55 -4.04
C ASN A 345 -5.40 -21.38 -4.94
N ALA A 346 -6.12 -21.16 -6.05
CA ALA A 346 -5.93 -19.99 -6.90
C ALA A 346 -6.21 -18.69 -6.14
N ILE A 347 -7.33 -18.63 -5.40
CA ILE A 347 -7.67 -17.51 -4.51
C ILE A 347 -6.57 -17.30 -3.46
N ARG A 348 -6.07 -18.36 -2.82
CA ARG A 348 -4.96 -18.28 -1.84
C ARG A 348 -3.67 -17.72 -2.45
N VAL A 349 -3.31 -18.14 -3.66
CA VAL A 349 -2.13 -17.64 -4.37
C VAL A 349 -2.32 -16.16 -4.75
N LEU A 350 -3.51 -15.79 -5.20
CA LEU A 350 -3.85 -14.43 -5.60
C LEU A 350 -3.88 -13.49 -4.39
N PHE A 351 -4.46 -13.90 -3.27
CA PHE A 351 -4.38 -13.17 -2.00
C PHE A 351 -2.93 -13.07 -1.51
N LYS A 352 -2.14 -14.15 -1.58
CA LYS A 352 -0.72 -14.10 -1.19
C LYS A 352 0.07 -13.13 -2.06
N LEU A 353 -0.19 -13.09 -3.37
CA LEU A 353 0.44 -12.16 -4.31
C LEU A 353 0.00 -10.72 -4.04
N PHE A 354 -1.28 -10.50 -3.78
CA PHE A 354 -1.86 -9.21 -3.42
C PHE A 354 -1.25 -8.64 -2.14
N PHE A 355 -1.17 -9.44 -1.07
CA PHE A 355 -0.52 -9.02 0.17
C PHE A 355 0.98 -8.79 -0.02
N LEU A 356 1.67 -9.60 -0.82
CA LEU A 356 3.08 -9.39 -1.11
C LEU A 356 3.31 -8.10 -1.91
N LEU A 357 2.38 -7.74 -2.78
CA LEU A 357 2.40 -6.48 -3.52
C LEU A 357 2.18 -5.28 -2.60
N ILE A 358 1.13 -5.28 -1.78
CA ILE A 358 0.88 -4.21 -0.78
C ILE A 358 2.10 -4.03 0.11
N ALA A 359 2.62 -5.14 0.62
CA ALA A 359 3.70 -5.11 1.57
C ALA A 359 5.02 -4.65 0.89
N GLY A 360 5.27 -5.07 -0.36
CA GLY A 360 6.35 -4.54 -1.19
C GLY A 360 6.22 -3.04 -1.49
N SER A 361 5.00 -2.55 -1.71
CA SER A 361 4.72 -1.12 -1.87
C SER A 361 4.99 -0.31 -0.60
N ILE A 362 4.61 -0.84 0.57
CA ILE A 362 4.92 -0.21 1.87
C ILE A 362 6.44 -0.15 2.07
N ALA A 363 7.17 -1.23 1.76
CA ALA A 363 8.62 -1.25 1.81
C ALA A 363 9.23 -0.18 0.90
N PHE A 364 8.76 -0.11 -0.34
CA PHE A 364 9.28 0.85 -1.30
C PHE A 364 8.99 2.29 -0.87
N ALA A 365 7.78 2.57 -0.35
CA ALA A 365 7.45 3.87 0.21
C ALA A 365 8.34 4.24 1.40
N LEU A 366 8.59 3.30 2.33
CA LEU A 366 9.51 3.51 3.45
C LEU A 366 10.96 3.72 2.98
N PHE A 367 11.39 3.04 1.92
CA PHE A 367 12.71 3.24 1.30
C PHE A 367 12.84 4.62 0.66
N ILE A 368 11.84 5.06 -0.10
CA ILE A 368 11.81 6.39 -0.70
C ILE A 368 11.75 7.46 0.39
N MET A 369 10.94 7.29 1.42
CA MET A 369 10.91 8.20 2.58
C MET A 369 12.28 8.27 3.27
N LEU A 370 12.94 7.13 3.45
CA LEU A 370 14.30 7.07 4.00
C LEU A 370 15.29 7.80 3.09
N ILE A 371 15.23 7.60 1.77
CA ILE A 371 16.05 8.33 0.80
C ILE A 371 15.76 9.83 0.84
N ILE A 372 14.49 10.25 0.89
CA ILE A 372 14.12 11.67 0.98
C ILE A 372 14.64 12.27 2.28
N LEU A 373 14.61 11.55 3.40
CA LEU A 373 15.16 12.07 4.66
C LEU A 373 16.70 12.13 4.65
N ILE A 374 17.37 11.15 4.05
CA ILE A 374 18.85 11.12 3.95
C ILE A 374 19.35 12.16 2.93
N PHE A 375 18.78 12.14 1.72
CA PHE A 375 19.23 12.94 0.58
C PHE A 375 18.49 14.27 0.45
N GLY A 376 17.21 14.38 0.84
CA GLY A 376 16.57 15.69 1.04
C GLY A 376 17.20 16.47 2.19
N GLY A 377 17.83 15.76 3.13
CA GLY A 377 18.78 16.33 4.10
C GLY A 377 19.97 17.05 3.47
N VAL A 378 20.36 16.73 2.22
CA VAL A 378 21.40 17.44 1.46
C VAL A 378 20.94 18.88 1.15
N GLY A 379 19.65 19.10 0.89
CA GLY A 379 19.09 20.44 0.78
C GLY A 379 19.08 21.18 2.12
N MET A 380 18.82 20.48 3.22
CA MET A 380 18.83 21.01 4.60
C MET A 380 20.23 21.17 5.23
N LEU A 381 21.31 20.88 4.50
CA LEU A 381 22.68 20.88 5.04
C LEU A 381 23.07 22.21 5.71
N PRO A 382 22.76 23.39 5.15
CA PRO A 382 23.02 24.67 5.82
C PRO A 382 22.25 24.77 7.14
N LEU A 383 20.95 24.44 7.13
CA LEU A 383 20.08 24.56 8.31
C LEU A 383 20.44 23.58 9.43
N LYS A 384 20.89 22.36 9.09
CA LYS A 384 21.34 21.35 10.06
C LYS A 384 22.42 21.92 11.01
N ASN A 385 23.35 22.72 10.48
CA ASN A 385 24.44 23.31 11.25
C ASN A 385 23.94 24.27 12.33
N PHE A 386 22.76 24.87 12.15
CA PHE A 386 22.14 25.75 13.15
C PHE A 386 21.17 25.00 14.07
N LEU A 387 20.66 23.82 13.69
CA LEU A 387 19.68 23.08 14.50
C LEU A 387 20.29 22.09 15.49
N LEU A 388 21.26 21.27 15.05
CA LEU A 388 21.78 20.14 15.83
C LEU A 388 23.10 20.47 16.55
N GLU A 389 23.18 20.13 17.84
CA GLU A 389 24.31 20.44 18.72
C GLU A 389 25.16 19.21 19.08
N GLY A 390 26.48 19.34 18.88
CA GLY A 390 27.46 18.37 19.34
C GLY A 390 27.37 17.00 18.68
N PHE A 391 28.23 16.08 19.13
CA PHE A 391 28.28 14.71 18.60
C PHE A 391 27.00 13.93 18.89
N TRP A 392 26.47 14.03 20.12
CA TRP A 392 25.37 13.16 20.56
C TRP A 392 24.04 13.44 19.88
N GLN A 393 23.64 14.71 19.65
CA GLN A 393 22.39 14.97 18.92
C GLN A 393 22.51 14.52 17.46
N ASN A 394 23.67 14.72 16.83
CA ASN A 394 23.92 14.21 15.49
C ASN A 394 23.85 12.68 15.45
N ALA A 395 24.56 11.99 16.34
CA ALA A 395 24.58 10.53 16.42
C ALA A 395 23.18 9.95 16.71
N LEU A 396 22.40 10.58 17.60
CA LEU A 396 21.04 10.15 17.92
C LEU A 396 20.06 10.45 16.79
N ALA A 397 20.18 11.57 16.08
CA ALA A 397 19.35 11.87 14.91
C ALA A 397 19.59 10.86 13.78
N TRP A 398 20.85 10.60 13.43
CA TRP A 398 21.20 9.59 12.41
C TRP A 398 20.88 8.18 12.87
N GLY A 399 21.14 7.86 14.14
CA GLY A 399 20.80 6.58 14.75
C GLY A 399 19.30 6.32 14.72
N THR A 400 18.48 7.33 15.01
CA THR A 400 17.03 7.26 14.86
C THR A 400 16.67 6.99 13.41
N LEU A 401 17.16 7.79 12.46
CA LEU A 401 16.82 7.62 11.04
C LEU A 401 17.18 6.20 10.53
N ILE A 402 18.36 5.69 10.85
CA ILE A 402 18.84 4.38 10.38
C ILE A 402 18.15 3.23 11.12
N LEU A 403 18.08 3.28 12.45
CA LEU A 403 17.58 2.15 13.26
C LEU A 403 16.05 2.14 13.35
N PHE A 404 15.40 3.30 13.38
CA PHE A 404 13.96 3.39 13.49
C PHE A 404 13.27 3.20 12.13
N LEU A 405 13.81 3.78 11.06
CA LEU A 405 13.19 3.72 9.72
C LEU A 405 13.89 2.69 8.82
N GLY A 406 15.21 2.64 8.83
CA GLY A 406 15.99 1.72 7.98
C GLY A 406 15.90 0.25 8.39
N VAL A 407 15.94 -0.07 9.69
CA VAL A 407 15.89 -1.48 10.15
C VAL A 407 14.55 -2.15 9.84
N PRO A 408 13.36 -1.56 10.11
CA PRO A 408 12.10 -2.17 9.70
C PRO A 408 12.01 -2.38 8.20
N LEU A 409 12.55 -1.45 7.41
CA LEU A 409 12.61 -1.57 5.97
C LEU A 409 13.46 -2.77 5.52
N VAL A 410 14.70 -2.89 6.00
CA VAL A 410 15.59 -4.01 5.67
C VAL A 410 15.02 -5.33 6.18
N ALA A 411 14.44 -5.33 7.39
CA ALA A 411 13.76 -6.50 7.96
C ALA A 411 12.59 -6.95 7.08
N PHE A 412 11.81 -5.98 6.60
CA PHE A 412 10.68 -6.21 5.72
C PHE A 412 11.13 -6.75 4.35
N ILE A 413 12.13 -6.11 3.72
CA ILE A 413 12.70 -6.58 2.43
C ILE A 413 13.24 -8.00 2.60
N THR A 414 13.97 -8.28 3.68
CA THR A 414 14.51 -9.61 3.97
C THR A 414 13.38 -10.63 4.17
N TRP A 415 12.31 -10.26 4.86
CA TRP A 415 11.11 -11.09 5.01
C TRP A 415 10.44 -11.36 3.66
N MET A 416 10.31 -10.35 2.80
CA MET A 416 9.72 -10.46 1.47
C MET A 416 10.54 -11.38 0.56
N VAL A 417 11.86 -11.18 0.49
CA VAL A 417 12.78 -12.03 -0.28
C VAL A 417 12.69 -13.49 0.19
N ARG A 418 12.74 -13.73 1.50
CA ARG A 418 12.58 -15.09 2.05
C ARG A 418 11.23 -15.71 1.70
N ARG A 419 10.17 -14.91 1.70
CA ARG A 419 8.82 -15.35 1.36
C ARG A 419 8.67 -15.74 -0.12
N VAL A 420 9.34 -15.01 -1.02
CA VAL A 420 9.41 -15.31 -2.46
C VAL A 420 10.24 -16.56 -2.71
N MET A 421 11.44 -16.63 -2.12
CA MET A 421 12.38 -17.77 -2.27
C MET A 421 11.92 -19.05 -1.55
N LYS A 422 10.78 -19.01 -0.84
CA LYS A 422 10.26 -20.11 -0.01
C LYS A 422 11.27 -20.64 1.03
N VAL A 423 12.28 -19.84 1.39
CA VAL A 423 13.30 -20.19 2.37
C VAL A 423 12.69 -20.10 3.76
N ARG A 424 12.51 -21.24 4.42
CA ARG A 424 12.09 -21.31 5.82
C ARG A 424 13.34 -21.42 6.68
N SER A 425 13.57 -20.44 7.55
CA SER A 425 14.60 -20.52 8.57
C SER A 425 13.99 -21.18 9.81
N HIS A 426 14.69 -22.15 10.38
CA HIS A 426 14.24 -22.86 11.58
C HIS A 426 14.47 -22.05 12.87
N HIS A 427 15.37 -21.05 12.84
CA HIS A 427 15.72 -20.23 13.99
C HIS A 427 15.28 -18.77 13.81
N ASN A 428 14.59 -18.24 14.81
CA ASN A 428 14.05 -16.87 14.81
C ASN A 428 15.11 -15.79 15.10
N TYR A 429 16.40 -16.13 15.06
CA TYR A 429 17.50 -15.23 15.44
C TYR A 429 17.49 -13.92 14.66
N LEU A 430 17.25 -13.96 13.36
CA LEU A 430 17.18 -12.76 12.53
C LEU A 430 16.02 -11.84 12.92
N GLY A 431 14.88 -12.41 13.33
CA GLY A 431 13.74 -11.64 13.83
C GLY A 431 14.08 -10.92 15.14
N TRP A 432 14.76 -11.61 16.06
CA TRP A 432 15.26 -11.02 17.31
C TRP A 432 16.34 -9.96 17.06
N MET A 433 17.24 -10.15 16.09
CA MET A 433 18.21 -9.14 15.69
C MET A 433 17.52 -7.86 15.17
N PHE A 434 16.59 -7.99 14.23
CA PHE A 434 15.88 -6.84 13.69
C PHE A 434 15.01 -6.16 14.76
N GLY A 435 14.34 -6.95 15.61
CA GLY A 435 13.60 -6.43 16.76
C GLY A 435 14.50 -5.65 17.71
N GLY A 436 15.66 -6.20 18.08
CA GLY A 436 16.63 -5.55 18.95
C GLY A 436 17.24 -4.29 18.36
N LEU A 437 17.54 -4.28 17.05
CA LEU A 437 18.02 -3.09 16.37
C LEU A 437 16.94 -2.01 16.27
N TRP A 438 15.68 -2.39 16.05
CA TRP A 438 14.57 -1.45 15.97
C TRP A 438 14.22 -0.85 17.35
N THR A 439 14.31 -1.64 18.42
CA THR A 439 14.14 -1.11 19.79
C THR A 439 15.25 -0.12 20.15
N LEU A 440 16.50 -0.35 19.70
CA LEU A 440 17.56 0.65 19.81
C LEU A 440 17.22 1.94 19.05
N GLY A 441 16.51 1.84 17.91
CA GLY A 441 15.99 3.00 17.19
C GLY A 441 14.98 3.83 18.00
N TRP A 442 14.03 3.17 18.67
CA TRP A 442 13.11 3.85 19.60
C TRP A 442 13.84 4.53 20.76
N ILE A 443 14.84 3.85 21.33
CA ILE A 443 15.66 4.40 22.41
C ILE A 443 16.42 5.64 21.92
N ALA A 444 17.04 5.56 20.73
CA ALA A 444 17.72 6.69 20.11
C ALA A 444 16.76 7.87 19.86
N ALA A 445 15.54 7.61 19.37
CA ALA A 445 14.53 8.63 19.13
C ALA A 445 14.10 9.33 20.43
N ALA A 446 13.87 8.57 21.49
CA ALA A 446 13.52 9.11 22.80
C ALA A 446 14.65 9.95 23.40
N PHE A 447 15.89 9.48 23.34
CA PHE A 447 17.04 10.25 23.79
C PHE A 447 17.30 11.50 22.93
N PHE A 448 17.08 11.42 21.62
CA PHE A 448 17.17 12.56 20.73
C PHE A 448 16.16 13.64 21.13
N ALA A 449 14.88 13.26 21.25
CA ALA A 449 13.81 14.17 21.65
C ALA A 449 14.06 14.77 23.04
N ALA A 450 14.47 13.95 24.01
CA ALA A 450 14.83 14.41 25.35
C ALA A 450 16.03 15.37 25.32
N SER A 451 17.01 15.14 24.45
CA SER A 451 18.16 16.04 24.29
C SER A 451 17.75 17.39 23.73
N ILE A 452 16.85 17.43 22.74
CA ILE A 452 16.34 18.70 22.18
C ILE A 452 15.47 19.42 23.22
N ALA A 453 14.56 18.70 23.87
CA ALA A 453 13.71 19.28 24.92
C ALA A 453 14.54 19.87 26.07
N ARG A 454 15.65 19.21 26.45
CA ARG A 454 16.56 19.71 27.47
C ARG A 454 17.23 21.02 27.07
N ASP A 455 17.54 21.23 25.78
CA ASP A 455 18.11 22.49 25.30
C ASP A 455 17.11 23.66 25.35
N LEU A 456 15.81 23.38 25.46
CA LEU A 456 14.72 24.36 25.48
C LEU A 456 14.13 24.56 26.89
N ASN A 457 14.78 24.02 27.93
CA ASN A 457 14.20 23.91 29.27
C ASN A 457 14.12 25.24 30.03
N THR A 458 15.00 26.20 29.72
CA THR A 458 15.07 27.49 30.40
C THR A 458 15.20 28.59 29.37
N TYR A 459 14.47 29.69 29.55
CA TYR A 459 14.48 30.85 28.68
C TYR A 459 14.89 32.08 29.49
N GLU A 460 16.07 32.62 29.20
CA GLU A 460 16.67 33.73 29.95
C GLU A 460 17.40 34.65 28.97
N GLY A 461 17.75 35.85 29.44
CA GLY A 461 18.32 36.88 28.59
C GLY A 461 19.25 37.84 29.31
N VAL A 462 19.92 38.66 28.51
CA VAL A 462 20.81 39.73 28.96
C VAL A 462 20.28 41.07 28.45
N GLN A 463 20.61 42.13 29.19
CA GLN A 463 20.22 43.50 28.87
C GLN A 463 21.48 44.33 28.64
N GLU A 464 21.52 45.05 27.54
CA GLU A 464 22.61 45.94 27.18
C GLU A 464 22.06 47.34 26.90
N THR A 465 22.69 48.36 27.48
CA THR A 465 22.32 49.75 27.19
C THR A 465 23.01 50.19 25.92
N VAL A 466 22.25 50.69 24.95
CA VAL A 466 22.78 51.20 23.69
C VAL A 466 23.14 52.67 23.88
N GLU A 467 24.39 53.01 23.60
CA GLU A 467 24.83 54.41 23.59
C GLU A 467 24.19 55.13 22.38
N ILE A 468 23.43 56.19 22.64
CA ILE A 468 22.74 56.96 21.61
C ILE A 468 23.09 58.44 21.65
N THR A 469 23.03 59.08 20.49
CA THR A 469 23.11 60.54 20.40
C THR A 469 21.72 61.12 20.65
N GLN A 470 21.62 62.12 21.53
CA GLN A 470 20.32 62.70 21.89
C GLN A 470 19.78 63.59 20.75
N PRO A 471 18.52 63.41 20.30
CA PRO A 471 17.94 64.24 19.25
C PRO A 471 17.77 65.70 19.68
N LEU A 472 18.42 66.63 18.97
CA LEU A 472 18.40 68.07 19.28
C LEU A 472 16.99 68.68 19.23
N ASN A 473 16.13 68.19 18.33
CA ASN A 473 14.77 68.70 18.13
C ASN A 473 13.72 67.96 18.98
N GLY A 474 14.16 67.13 19.94
CA GLY A 474 13.26 66.35 20.79
C GLY A 474 12.44 65.30 20.02
N ARG A 475 12.90 64.89 18.83
CA ARG A 475 12.20 63.94 17.95
C ARG A 475 13.16 62.85 17.49
N MET A 476 12.80 61.58 17.69
CA MET A 476 13.55 60.42 17.23
C MET A 476 12.86 59.76 16.03
N LEU A 477 13.62 59.47 14.97
CA LEU A 477 13.19 58.67 13.82
C LEU A 477 13.78 57.27 13.95
N VAL A 478 12.93 56.24 13.92
CA VAL A 478 13.32 54.83 13.93
C VAL A 478 13.21 54.29 12.50
N MET A 479 14.28 53.70 11.97
CA MET A 479 14.32 53.16 10.61
C MET A 479 15.22 51.94 10.49
N VAL A 480 15.13 51.21 9.37
CA VAL A 480 15.95 50.02 9.08
C VAL A 480 16.69 50.24 7.76
N ASN A 481 17.99 50.54 7.81
CA ASN A 481 18.79 50.78 6.60
C ASN A 481 19.26 49.50 5.91
N GLU A 482 19.37 48.39 6.63
CA GLU A 482 19.77 47.11 6.05
C GLU A 482 18.68 46.59 5.09
N PRO A 483 19.05 45.86 4.01
CA PRO A 483 18.07 45.27 3.12
C PRO A 483 17.23 44.21 3.83
N GLU A 484 16.01 44.01 3.32
CA GLU A 484 15.12 42.93 3.76
C GLU A 484 15.81 41.57 3.69
N LEU A 485 15.64 40.75 4.74
CA LEU A 485 16.15 39.39 4.76
C LEU A 485 15.39 38.54 3.75
N ARG A 486 16.10 38.09 2.70
CA ARG A 486 15.56 37.17 1.70
C ARG A 486 16.32 35.87 1.67
N LEU A 487 15.58 34.78 1.51
CA LEU A 487 16.12 33.45 1.43
C LEU A 487 16.88 33.24 0.11
N ASN A 488 18.20 33.07 0.19
CA ASN A 488 19.06 32.86 -0.98
C ASN A 488 18.93 31.46 -1.61
N ASN A 489 18.40 30.48 -0.86
CA ASN A 489 18.33 29.08 -1.27
C ASN A 489 16.89 28.61 -1.47
N ASN A 490 16.59 28.08 -2.65
CA ASN A 490 15.28 27.53 -2.96
C ASN A 490 15.13 26.13 -2.33
N PHE A 491 14.44 26.04 -1.19
CA PHE A 491 13.99 24.76 -0.65
C PHE A 491 12.75 24.31 -1.41
N TRP A 492 12.87 23.25 -2.21
CA TRP A 492 11.82 22.75 -3.10
C TRP A 492 10.45 22.45 -2.42
N TRP A 493 10.41 22.31 -1.10
CA TRP A 493 9.24 22.01 -0.28
C TRP A 493 8.66 23.22 0.48
N ILE A 494 9.33 24.38 0.43
CA ILE A 494 8.85 25.65 1.02
C ILE A 494 8.14 26.46 -0.09
N ASP A 495 6.94 26.97 0.20
CA ASP A 495 6.21 27.96 -0.63
C ASP A 495 6.11 29.27 0.13
N ASP A 496 7.26 29.87 0.36
CA ASP A 496 7.36 31.12 1.09
C ASP A 496 7.80 32.20 0.11
N ASP A 497 7.36 33.44 0.34
CA ASP A 497 7.92 34.63 -0.31
C ASP A 497 9.42 34.78 0.01
N GLY A 498 9.90 34.05 1.02
CA GLY A 498 11.28 33.89 1.40
C GLY A 498 11.75 35.06 2.25
N THR A 499 10.84 35.79 2.89
CA THR A 499 11.15 37.01 3.63
C THR A 499 11.28 36.76 5.14
N GLY A 500 12.07 37.59 5.82
CA GLY A 500 12.23 37.55 7.28
C GLY A 500 13.27 36.54 7.79
N TRP A 501 13.90 35.77 6.90
CA TRP A 501 15.03 34.91 7.27
C TRP A 501 15.98 34.65 6.09
N ASN A 502 17.24 34.39 6.43
CA ASN A 502 18.28 34.00 5.48
C ASN A 502 19.24 33.01 6.14
N VAL A 503 19.73 32.04 5.36
CA VAL A 503 20.74 31.07 5.82
C VAL A 503 21.91 31.09 4.84
N ASP A 504 23.03 31.63 5.30
CA ASP A 504 24.32 31.49 4.65
C ASP A 504 25.07 30.28 5.21
N GLU A 505 26.31 30.06 4.76
CA GLU A 505 27.14 28.98 5.28
C GLU A 505 27.31 29.14 6.80
N ASP A 506 27.84 30.28 7.28
CA ASP A 506 28.29 30.47 8.66
C ASP A 506 27.29 31.17 9.60
N THR A 507 26.31 31.85 9.02
CA THR A 507 25.36 32.69 9.75
C THR A 507 23.94 32.44 9.28
N MET A 508 23.05 32.28 10.25
CA MET A 508 21.62 32.30 10.03
C MET A 508 21.08 33.63 10.56
N ARG A 509 20.38 34.38 9.71
CA ARG A 509 19.74 35.64 10.07
C ARG A 509 18.23 35.47 10.14
N ILE A 510 17.60 35.97 11.19
CA ILE A 510 16.15 35.91 11.38
C ILE A 510 15.61 37.26 11.87
N ALA A 511 14.47 37.68 11.35
CA ALA A 511 13.76 38.90 11.76
C ALA A 511 12.89 38.66 13.02
N ASN A 512 13.42 37.96 14.03
CA ASN A 512 12.73 37.81 15.32
C ASN A 512 13.12 38.95 16.27
N VAL A 513 12.83 40.17 15.84
CA VAL A 513 13.14 41.41 16.55
C VAL A 513 11.84 42.11 16.90
N LYS A 514 11.68 42.52 18.16
CA LYS A 514 10.51 43.24 18.64
C LYS A 514 10.90 44.65 19.05
N ILE A 515 10.02 45.61 18.79
CA ILE A 515 10.20 46.99 19.23
C ILE A 515 9.23 47.25 20.38
N ARG A 516 9.76 47.68 21.52
CA ARG A 516 8.96 48.07 22.70
C ARG A 516 9.18 49.55 22.96
N ILE A 517 8.09 50.28 23.18
CA ILE A 517 8.16 51.67 23.62
C ILE A 517 7.76 51.75 25.09
N SER A 518 8.53 52.48 25.87
CA SER A 518 8.23 52.76 27.28
C SER A 518 8.55 54.23 27.63
N LYS A 519 8.02 54.69 28.76
CA LYS A 519 8.29 56.05 29.26
C LYS A 519 9.73 56.14 29.78
N SER A 520 10.45 57.18 29.38
CA SER A 520 11.78 57.44 29.92
C SER A 520 11.75 57.79 31.40
N ILE A 521 12.79 57.35 32.10
CA ILE A 521 13.03 57.65 33.52
C ILE A 521 13.50 59.09 33.75
N ASP A 522 13.97 59.77 32.70
CA ASP A 522 14.46 61.14 32.76
C ASP A 522 14.09 61.94 31.50
N SER A 523 14.74 63.09 31.30
CA SER A 523 14.51 63.97 30.15
C SER A 523 15.21 63.52 28.85
N ALA A 524 15.97 62.43 28.87
CA ALA A 524 16.75 61.91 27.76
C ALA A 524 16.14 60.63 27.18
N TYR A 525 16.33 60.41 25.88
CA TYR A 525 16.01 59.11 25.30
C TYR A 525 16.99 58.07 25.81
N HIS A 526 16.50 56.86 26.06
CA HIS A 526 17.37 55.71 26.33
C HIS A 526 16.94 54.56 25.44
N VAL A 527 17.90 53.72 25.05
CA VAL A 527 17.63 52.51 24.28
C VAL A 527 18.26 51.35 25.01
N ILE A 528 17.46 50.32 25.31
CA ILE A 528 17.91 49.08 25.93
C ILE A 528 17.67 47.94 24.94
N GLU A 529 18.72 47.18 24.69
CA GLU A 529 18.65 45.93 23.95
C GLU A 529 18.45 44.77 24.94
N HIS A 530 17.33 44.05 24.83
CA HIS A 530 17.10 42.80 25.55
C HIS A 530 17.31 41.63 24.60
N LYS A 531 18.31 40.79 24.88
CA LYS A 531 18.61 39.59 24.10
C LYS A 531 18.20 38.38 24.91
N ALA A 532 17.47 37.43 24.31
CA ALA A 532 17.02 36.23 25.02
C ALA A 532 17.18 34.97 24.17
N SER A 533 17.41 33.84 24.83
CA SER A 533 17.55 32.53 24.18
C SER A 533 17.11 31.43 25.13
N ALA A 534 16.66 30.30 24.59
CA ALA A 534 16.53 29.08 25.38
C ALA A 534 17.90 28.40 25.60
N GLY A 535 18.02 27.65 26.69
CA GLY A 535 19.21 26.87 27.04
C GLY A 535 18.92 25.77 28.06
N ARG A 536 19.92 24.91 28.30
CA ARG A 536 19.81 23.80 29.27
C ARG A 536 19.72 24.25 30.72
N THR A 537 20.40 25.35 31.01
CA THR A 537 20.48 26.01 32.31
C THR A 537 20.37 27.50 32.08
N ARG A 538 20.04 28.26 33.12
CA ARG A 538 20.03 29.72 33.07
C ARG A 538 21.34 30.30 32.52
N SER A 539 22.48 29.86 33.02
CA SER A 539 23.78 30.31 32.52
C SER A 539 24.07 29.93 31.07
N ASP A 540 23.45 28.86 30.54
CA ASP A 540 23.59 28.48 29.13
C ASP A 540 22.71 29.35 28.22
N ALA A 541 21.49 29.63 28.66
CA ALA A 541 20.60 30.58 28.00
C ALA A 541 21.21 31.99 27.94
N GLU A 542 21.74 32.49 29.06
CA GLU A 542 22.45 33.79 29.13
C GLU A 542 23.65 33.83 28.18
N ARG A 543 24.55 32.82 28.20
CA ARG A 543 25.69 32.76 27.27
C ARG A 543 25.28 32.74 25.79
N ARG A 544 24.15 32.10 25.44
CA ARG A 544 23.63 32.13 24.06
C ARG A 544 23.06 33.49 23.72
N ALA A 545 22.35 34.12 24.66
CA ALA A 545 21.80 35.46 24.49
C ALA A 545 22.91 36.52 24.29
N GLU A 546 24.01 36.45 25.04
CA GLU A 546 25.19 37.32 24.88
C GLU A 546 25.84 37.21 23.50
N ARG A 547 25.70 36.06 22.83
CA ARG A 547 26.26 35.82 21.49
C ARG A 547 25.36 36.26 20.35
N ILE A 548 24.12 36.65 20.64
CA ILE A 548 23.21 37.18 19.62
C ILE A 548 23.81 38.49 19.11
N GLN A 549 24.02 38.55 17.80
CA GLN A 549 24.53 39.75 17.13
C GLN A 549 23.36 40.49 16.48
N TYR A 550 23.15 41.73 16.88
CA TYR A 550 22.14 42.59 16.31
C TYR A 550 22.66 44.04 16.24
N ASN A 551 22.46 44.68 15.09
CA ASN A 551 23.03 46.00 14.82
C ASN A 551 22.05 47.09 15.25
N ILE A 552 22.46 47.96 16.16
CA ILE A 552 21.75 49.18 16.53
C ILE A 552 22.76 50.34 16.43
N SER A 553 22.39 51.39 15.71
CA SER A 553 23.22 52.58 15.53
C SER A 553 22.40 53.84 15.70
N SER A 554 22.99 54.89 16.27
CA SER A 554 22.33 56.17 16.48
C SER A 554 23.17 57.30 15.89
N GLN A 555 22.56 58.11 15.03
CA GLN A 555 23.17 59.31 14.47
C GLN A 555 22.15 60.45 14.48
N ASP A 556 22.51 61.56 15.11
CA ASP A 556 21.68 62.77 15.26
C ASP A 556 20.30 62.51 15.88
N SER A 557 19.27 62.39 15.05
CA SER A 557 17.88 62.13 15.45
C SER A 557 17.40 60.75 14.98
N ILE A 558 18.27 59.95 14.38
CA ILE A 558 17.95 58.66 13.75
C ILE A 558 18.45 57.54 14.65
N LEU A 559 17.56 56.61 14.97
CA LEU A 559 17.86 55.30 15.52
C LEU A 559 17.70 54.27 14.40
N ASN A 560 18.82 53.75 13.92
CA ASN A 560 18.85 52.79 12.83
C ASN A 560 19.00 51.37 13.39
N LEU A 561 18.02 50.53 13.06
CA LEU A 561 17.89 49.13 13.45
C LEU A 561 18.37 48.21 12.31
N GLY A 562 18.91 47.04 12.65
CA GLY A 562 19.24 45.99 11.67
C GLY A 562 18.00 45.25 11.18
N SER A 563 18.09 44.56 10.03
CA SER A 563 16.94 43.82 9.46
C SER A 563 16.72 42.43 10.09
N GLY A 564 17.56 42.03 11.04
CA GLY A 564 17.35 40.83 11.85
C GLY A 564 18.60 40.44 12.63
N LEU A 565 18.40 39.55 13.60
CA LEU A 565 19.46 39.03 14.46
C LEU A 565 20.25 37.93 13.76
N ALA A 566 21.57 37.88 13.97
CA ALA A 566 22.45 36.87 13.42
C ALA A 566 22.79 35.80 14.48
N ILE A 567 22.71 34.53 14.07
CA ILE A 567 23.02 33.35 14.86
C ILE A 567 24.17 32.62 14.19
N ASP A 568 25.25 32.41 14.92
CA ASP A 568 26.39 31.64 14.45
C ASP A 568 26.16 30.12 14.60
N ARG A 569 26.92 29.33 13.83
CA ARG A 569 26.85 27.85 13.85
C ARG A 569 27.08 27.25 15.25
N ASN A 570 27.75 27.92 16.18
CA ASN A 570 28.04 27.36 17.50
C ASN A 570 26.91 27.64 18.52
N SER A 571 26.20 28.76 18.38
CA SER A 571 25.12 29.13 19.31
C SER A 571 23.85 28.31 19.13
N LYS A 572 23.61 27.82 17.90
CA LYS A 572 22.44 27.01 17.47
C LYS A 572 21.11 27.73 17.67
N PHE A 573 20.14 27.51 16.80
CA PHE A 573 18.81 28.07 16.96
C PHE A 573 18.08 27.45 18.16
N ARG A 574 17.75 28.27 19.16
CA ARG A 574 17.04 27.91 20.39
C ARG A 574 16.03 29.02 20.76
N GLY A 575 15.33 29.55 19.76
CA GLY A 575 14.33 30.60 19.97
C GLY A 575 14.94 31.94 20.37
N GLN A 576 16.09 32.29 19.79
CA GLN A 576 16.72 33.59 19.99
C GLN A 576 15.77 34.72 19.60
N GLU A 577 15.74 35.75 20.43
CA GLU A 577 14.92 36.95 20.27
C GLU A 577 15.70 38.19 20.69
N VAL A 578 15.45 39.31 19.99
CA VAL A 578 15.90 40.64 20.42
C VAL A 578 14.68 41.53 20.64
N VAL A 579 14.62 42.21 21.77
CA VAL A 579 13.65 43.28 22.03
C VAL A 579 14.40 44.60 22.18
N VAL A 580 14.15 45.54 21.27
CA VAL A 580 14.67 46.90 21.34
C VAL A 580 13.67 47.74 22.11
N GLU A 581 14.00 48.08 23.35
CA GLU A 581 13.20 48.97 24.19
C GLU A 581 13.66 50.42 24.02
N ILE A 582 12.80 51.26 23.46
CA ILE A 582 13.05 52.69 23.28
C ILE A 582 12.26 53.45 24.35
N MET A 583 13.00 54.04 25.28
CA MET A 583 12.47 54.87 26.35
C MET A 583 12.36 56.32 25.88
N VAL A 584 11.13 56.81 25.71
CA VAL A 584 10.84 58.16 25.20
C VAL A 584 10.51 59.11 26.36
N PRO A 585 11.15 60.28 26.47
CA PRO A 585 10.79 61.29 27.47
C PRO A 585 9.42 61.90 27.24
N VAL A 586 8.73 62.23 28.33
CA VAL A 586 7.44 62.94 28.28
C VAL A 586 7.57 64.23 27.45
N GLY A 587 6.61 64.45 26.55
CA GLY A 587 6.55 65.61 25.67
C GLY A 587 7.47 65.55 24.44
N LYS A 588 8.33 64.53 24.33
CA LYS A 588 9.17 64.29 23.13
C LYS A 588 8.47 63.34 22.14
N ARG A 589 8.96 63.35 20.90
CA ARG A 589 8.31 62.68 19.74
C ARG A 589 9.08 61.49 19.19
N ILE A 590 8.38 60.45 18.77
CA ILE A 590 8.97 59.32 18.03
C ILE A 590 8.20 59.05 16.74
N ARG A 591 8.92 58.70 15.67
CA ARG A 591 8.35 58.29 14.38
C ARG A 591 9.00 57.01 13.89
N PHE A 592 8.21 56.13 13.28
CA PHE A 592 8.70 54.94 12.60
C PHE A 592 8.64 55.15 11.08
N ASP A 593 9.75 54.91 10.40
CA ASP A 593 9.83 54.91 8.95
C ASP A 593 9.18 53.65 8.35
N GLU A 594 8.73 53.73 7.09
CA GLU A 594 8.14 52.59 6.35
C GLU A 594 9.07 51.37 6.30
N SER A 595 10.39 51.61 6.28
CA SER A 595 11.40 50.54 6.34
C SER A 595 11.30 49.63 7.56
N VAL A 596 10.69 50.09 8.66
CA VAL A 596 10.50 49.28 9.87
C VAL A 596 9.54 48.13 9.60
N ASP A 597 8.42 48.37 8.90
CA ASP A 597 7.51 47.30 8.55
C ASP A 597 8.13 46.42 7.45
N GLU A 598 8.55 47.04 6.34
CA GLU A 598 9.07 46.35 5.15
C GLU A 598 10.27 45.42 5.40
N ARG A 599 11.10 45.70 6.42
CA ARG A 599 12.41 45.03 6.58
C ARG A 599 12.59 44.29 7.90
N LEU A 600 11.67 44.45 8.84
CA LEU A 600 11.63 43.68 10.09
C LEU A 600 10.42 42.72 10.16
N HIS A 601 9.83 42.35 9.01
CA HIS A 601 8.79 41.34 8.95
C HIS A 601 9.24 40.01 9.57
N PRO A 602 8.60 39.51 10.67
CA PRO A 602 8.81 38.16 11.16
C PRO A 602 8.66 37.12 10.05
N TYR A 603 9.56 36.13 10.10
CA TYR A 603 9.57 35.03 9.13
C TYR A 603 8.22 34.28 9.15
N SER A 604 7.65 34.08 7.96
CA SER A 604 6.53 33.16 7.74
C SER A 604 7.10 31.86 7.17
N ILE A 605 6.58 30.69 7.57
CA ILE A 605 6.93 29.45 6.88
C ILE A 605 5.64 28.82 6.39
N ARG A 606 5.42 28.96 5.08
CA ARG A 606 4.30 28.33 4.38
C ARG A 606 4.79 27.08 3.64
N THR A 607 4.11 25.96 3.88
CA THR A 607 4.39 24.70 3.17
C THR A 607 3.61 24.68 1.85
N LYS A 608 4.21 24.14 0.77
CA LYS A 608 3.53 23.98 -0.53
C LYS A 608 2.26 23.13 -0.38
N GLY A 609 1.12 23.79 -0.26
CA GLY A 609 -0.18 23.20 -0.57
C GLY A 609 -0.38 23.22 -2.08
N ASN A 610 -0.92 22.14 -2.65
CA ASN A 610 -1.33 22.13 -4.06
C ASN A 610 -2.45 23.17 -4.29
N TYR A 611 -2.06 24.43 -4.48
CA TYR A 611 -2.93 25.50 -4.94
C TYR A 611 -3.02 25.44 -6.45
N ASP A 612 -3.72 24.41 -6.94
CA ASP A 612 -4.30 24.52 -8.27
C ASP A 612 -5.68 23.88 -8.31
N ARG A 613 -6.66 24.78 -8.49
CA ARG A 613 -8.06 24.59 -8.87
C ARG A 613 -9.08 24.20 -7.79
N LYS A 614 -9.86 25.25 -7.49
CA LYS A 614 -11.30 25.28 -7.14
C LYS A 614 -11.65 25.12 -5.66
N ARG A 615 -12.06 26.29 -5.13
CA ARG A 615 -13.09 26.58 -4.12
C ARG A 615 -14.00 25.40 -3.75
N ARG A 616 -14.33 25.38 -2.45
CA ARG A 616 -15.21 24.52 -1.65
C ARG A 616 -14.49 23.36 -0.99
N TRP A 617 -14.42 23.44 0.34
CA TRP A 617 -13.88 22.51 1.33
C TRP A 617 -12.40 22.75 1.66
N GLY A 618 -12.21 23.52 2.73
CA GLY A 618 -10.93 23.87 3.32
C GLY A 618 -10.12 22.62 3.64
N ARG A 619 -9.01 22.49 2.93
CA ARG A 619 -7.96 21.55 3.29
C ARG A 619 -6.76 22.41 3.65
N ASP A 620 -6.66 22.67 4.94
CA ASP A 620 -5.66 23.53 5.53
C ASP A 620 -4.27 22.98 5.22
N GLY A 621 -3.46 23.78 4.51
CA GLY A 621 -2.02 23.61 4.58
C GLY A 621 -1.58 23.81 6.02
N TRP A 622 -0.48 23.19 6.43
CA TRP A 622 0.14 23.55 7.70
C TRP A 622 0.82 24.90 7.49
N GLU A 623 0.19 25.94 8.01
CA GLU A 623 0.72 27.30 8.06
C GLU A 623 1.22 27.53 9.49
N ILE A 624 2.52 27.78 9.63
CA ILE A 624 3.07 28.29 10.89
C ILE A 624 3.08 29.81 10.72
N GLU A 625 1.93 30.42 11.00
CA GLU A 625 1.78 31.87 11.01
C GLU A 625 2.26 32.41 12.37
N PHE A 626 3.34 33.18 12.35
CA PHE A 626 3.72 33.99 13.50
C PHE A 626 2.89 35.27 13.41
N ASP A 627 1.81 35.29 14.20
CA ASP A 627 0.85 36.40 14.33
C ASP A 627 1.53 37.78 14.35
N TYR A 628 1.45 38.47 13.21
CA TYR A 628 2.18 39.69 12.90
C TYR A 628 1.71 40.89 13.74
N ASP A 629 0.44 40.89 14.12
CA ASP A 629 -0.20 41.94 14.94
C ASP A 629 0.45 42.09 16.34
N ARG A 630 1.28 41.12 16.75
CA ARG A 630 2.06 41.17 17.99
C ARG A 630 3.44 41.84 17.87
N TYR A 631 3.90 42.22 16.67
CA TYR A 631 5.26 42.69 16.43
C TYR A 631 5.38 44.20 16.22
N PHE A 632 4.43 44.82 15.52
CA PHE A 632 4.42 46.27 15.28
C PHE A 632 2.99 46.78 15.04
N ASN A 633 2.50 47.68 15.90
CA ASN A 633 1.11 48.16 15.89
C ASN A 633 0.99 49.69 15.74
N TRP A 634 2.04 50.35 15.25
CA TRP A 634 2.09 51.80 15.10
C TRP A 634 1.83 52.20 13.65
N GLU A 635 1.18 53.34 13.45
CA GLU A 635 1.04 53.92 12.10
C GLU A 635 2.41 54.42 11.65
N LEU A 636 2.84 53.95 10.48
CA LEU A 636 4.09 54.38 9.86
C LEU A 636 4.05 55.88 9.54
N ASN A 637 5.22 56.51 9.51
CA ASN A 637 5.42 57.92 9.17
C ASN A 637 4.63 58.94 10.01
N THR A 638 4.15 58.52 11.19
CA THR A 638 3.38 59.34 12.13
C THR A 638 4.25 59.78 13.32
N ASP A 639 4.15 61.04 13.75
CA ASP A 639 4.85 61.52 14.94
C ASP A 639 4.02 61.27 16.21
N TYR A 640 4.43 60.31 17.02
CA TYR A 640 3.80 60.07 18.31
C TYR A 640 4.45 60.89 19.43
N VAL A 641 3.65 61.45 20.33
CA VAL A 641 4.14 62.17 21.52
C VAL A 641 3.98 61.29 22.76
N MET A 642 5.01 61.21 23.60
CA MET A 642 4.92 60.50 24.88
C MET A 642 4.19 61.34 25.93
N THR A 643 3.15 60.76 26.54
CA THR A 643 2.36 61.39 27.61
C THR A 643 2.94 61.10 29.01
N GLU A 644 2.49 61.84 30.03
CA GLU A 644 2.87 61.59 31.43
C GLU A 644 2.46 60.18 31.92
N ASN A 645 1.34 59.68 31.39
CA ASN A 645 0.79 58.35 31.68
C ASN A 645 1.58 57.22 31.01
N GLY A 646 2.59 57.54 30.18
CA GLY A 646 3.46 56.56 29.53
C GLY A 646 2.89 55.94 28.26
N THR A 647 1.89 56.58 27.66
CA THR A 647 1.29 56.18 26.38
C THR A 647 1.77 57.09 25.25
N LEU A 648 1.94 56.53 24.06
CA LEU A 648 2.18 57.29 22.83
C LEU A 648 0.84 57.72 22.22
N VAL A 649 0.71 59.00 21.89
CA VAL A 649 -0.50 59.57 21.27
C VAL A 649 -0.15 60.21 19.93
N ASN A 650 -0.95 59.94 18.90
CA ASN A 650 -0.87 60.63 17.62
C ASN A 650 -1.56 62.02 17.77
N PRO A 651 -0.83 63.14 17.69
CA PRO A 651 -1.39 64.49 17.86
C PRO A 651 -2.28 64.93 16.68
N ASP A 652 -2.15 64.29 15.51
CA ASP A 652 -2.90 64.63 14.30
C ASP A 652 -4.24 63.88 14.19
N LYS A 653 -4.50 62.93 15.10
CA LYS A 653 -5.77 62.21 15.21
C LYS A 653 -6.66 62.95 16.21
N GLU A 654 -7.84 63.39 15.80
CA GLU A 654 -8.86 63.88 16.75
C GLU A 654 -9.11 62.79 17.79
N LEU A 655 -9.07 63.16 19.07
CA LEU A 655 -9.45 62.30 20.17
C LEU A 655 -10.93 61.94 19.97
N GLU A 656 -11.22 60.78 19.37
CA GLU A 656 -12.52 60.16 19.56
C GLU A 656 -12.69 59.94 21.07
N ASP A 657 -13.81 60.43 21.61
CA ASP A 657 -14.20 60.24 23.00
C ASP A 657 -14.44 58.74 23.23
N ASP A 658 -13.37 58.02 23.54
CA ASP A 658 -13.33 56.57 23.69
C ASP A 658 -13.82 56.17 25.09
N SER A 659 -14.97 56.70 25.49
CA SER A 659 -15.63 56.37 26.77
C SER A 659 -16.12 54.91 26.84
N ASP A 660 -15.83 54.09 25.82
CA ASP A 660 -16.14 52.66 25.78
C ASP A 660 -14.92 51.75 25.50
N LYS A 661 -13.68 52.28 25.57
CA LYS A 661 -12.44 51.46 25.53
C LYS A 661 -11.43 51.86 26.60
N SER A 662 -11.88 52.02 27.84
CA SER A 662 -10.97 52.06 28.99
C SER A 662 -10.56 50.65 29.44
N ASP A 663 -9.78 49.92 28.64
CA ASP A 663 -8.73 49.01 29.14
C ASP A 663 -7.85 48.46 28.00
N THR A 664 -6.90 49.27 27.51
CA THR A 664 -5.69 48.72 26.87
C THR A 664 -4.46 49.20 27.60
N THR A 665 -4.46 49.02 28.92
CA THR A 665 -3.24 48.55 29.57
C THR A 665 -3.01 47.16 28.99
N TYR A 666 -1.88 46.90 28.34
CA TYR A 666 -1.50 45.54 27.96
C TYR A 666 -1.32 44.71 29.23
N ARG A 667 -2.43 44.20 29.75
CA ARG A 667 -2.51 43.12 30.69
C ARG A 667 -2.14 41.89 29.89
N TYR A 668 -1.00 41.32 30.22
CA TYR A 668 -0.59 40.01 29.72
C TYR A 668 -1.68 39.02 30.17
N ASP A 669 -2.66 38.75 29.30
CA ASP A 669 -3.90 38.04 29.69
C ASP A 669 -3.61 36.56 30.07
N GLY A 670 -2.45 36.05 29.67
CA GLY A 670 -1.92 34.77 30.16
C GLY A 670 -1.24 34.84 31.54
N ALA A 671 -0.83 36.01 32.03
CA ALA A 671 -0.11 36.16 33.30
C ALA A 671 -1.06 36.23 34.49
N ASP A 672 -2.22 36.88 34.37
CA ASP A 672 -3.19 36.88 35.47
C ASP A 672 -3.92 35.55 35.62
N GLN A 673 -4.19 34.85 34.51
CA GLN A 673 -4.73 33.50 34.58
C GLN A 673 -3.71 32.53 35.17
N LYS A 674 -2.45 32.54 34.71
CA LYS A 674 -1.37 31.73 35.31
C LYS A 674 -1.04 32.13 36.74
N ARG A 675 -1.14 33.42 37.10
CA ARG A 675 -0.90 33.91 38.46
C ARG A 675 -2.04 33.52 39.39
N ARG A 676 -3.30 33.57 38.94
CA ARG A 676 -4.45 33.03 39.68
C ARG A 676 -4.36 31.52 39.83
N GLU A 677 -4.00 30.79 38.78
CA GLU A 677 -3.76 29.34 38.82
C GLU A 677 -2.59 28.98 39.75
N TYR A 678 -1.50 29.76 39.72
CA TYR A 678 -0.35 29.59 40.60
C TYR A 678 -0.67 29.92 42.06
N GLU A 679 -1.40 31.01 42.32
CA GLU A 679 -1.86 31.41 43.65
C GLU A 679 -2.89 30.41 44.20
N GLU A 680 -3.77 29.86 43.36
CA GLU A 680 -4.72 28.82 43.73
C GLU A 680 -4.02 27.48 44.00
N GLN A 681 -3.04 27.08 43.17
CA GLN A 681 -2.19 25.92 43.42
C GLN A 681 -1.38 26.07 44.71
N LYS A 682 -0.83 27.27 44.96
CA LYS A 682 -0.12 27.57 46.20
C LYS A 682 -1.05 27.48 47.41
N ARG A 683 -2.28 28.00 47.31
CA ARG A 683 -3.28 27.92 48.40
C ARG A 683 -3.73 26.47 48.66
N ARG A 684 -3.91 25.66 47.61
CA ARG A 684 -4.21 24.22 47.74
C ARG A 684 -3.06 23.46 48.38
N ALA A 685 -1.81 23.76 48.01
CA ALA A 685 -0.62 23.16 48.63
C ALA A 685 -0.48 23.55 50.11
N GLU A 686 -0.78 24.80 50.47
CA GLU A 686 -0.79 25.26 51.87
C GLU A 686 -1.91 24.62 52.70
N GLU A 687 -3.11 24.44 52.12
CA GLU A 687 -4.21 23.70 52.75
C GLU A 687 -3.90 22.21 52.94
N GLU A 688 -3.30 21.56 51.93
CA GLU A 688 -2.86 20.17 52.05
C GLU A 688 -1.77 20.01 53.11
N GLN A 689 -0.80 20.92 53.19
CA GLN A 689 0.20 20.93 54.25
C GLN A 689 -0.43 21.11 55.63
N ARG A 690 -1.43 22.00 55.77
CA ARG A 690 -2.18 22.13 57.02
C ARG A 690 -2.92 20.85 57.39
N LYS A 691 -3.59 20.20 56.43
CA LYS A 691 -4.29 18.92 56.65
C LYS A 691 -3.31 17.80 57.02
N LEU A 692 -2.13 17.75 56.41
CA LEU A 692 -1.06 16.82 56.77
C LEU A 692 -0.53 17.08 58.18
N GLN A 693 -0.30 18.34 58.56
CA GLN A 693 0.11 18.68 59.93
C GLN A 693 -0.99 18.36 60.96
N GLU A 694 -2.26 18.55 60.61
CA GLU A 694 -3.39 18.16 61.45
C GLU A 694 -3.50 16.64 61.57
N MET A 695 -3.33 15.90 60.47
CA MET A 695 -3.28 14.43 60.49
C MET A 695 -2.10 13.93 61.32
N GLU A 696 -0.90 14.50 61.18
CA GLU A 696 0.26 14.13 62.00
C GLU A 696 0.03 14.46 63.48
N ARG A 697 -0.61 15.60 63.77
CA ARG A 697 -0.96 15.97 65.15
C ARG A 697 -1.99 15.01 65.73
N ASN A 698 -3.00 14.63 64.93
CA ASN A 698 -4.02 13.66 65.29
C ASN A 698 -3.42 12.26 65.50
N LEU A 699 -2.51 11.83 64.61
CA LEU A 699 -1.77 10.58 64.74
C LEU A 699 -0.93 10.57 66.03
N ARG A 700 -0.26 11.68 66.35
CA ARG A 700 0.52 11.83 67.59
C ARG A 700 -0.35 11.79 68.85
N THR A 701 -1.54 12.40 68.82
CA THR A 701 -2.52 12.29 69.92
C THR A 701 -3.14 10.90 70.04
N ASP A 702 -3.28 10.16 68.93
CA ASP A 702 -3.80 8.78 68.97
C ASP A 702 -2.74 7.80 69.50
N THR A 703 -1.47 8.01 69.12
CA THR A 703 -0.33 7.22 69.62
C THR A 703 -0.10 7.45 71.13
N THR A 704 -0.48 8.61 71.67
CA THR A 704 -0.45 8.86 73.13
C THR A 704 -1.66 8.31 73.88
N ARG A 705 -2.74 7.92 73.17
CA ARG A 705 -3.90 7.22 73.75
C ARG A 705 -3.76 5.68 73.66
N THR A 706 -2.95 5.15 72.75
CA THR A 706 -2.74 3.70 72.61
C THR A 706 -1.63 3.10 73.48
N SER A 707 -0.89 3.91 74.25
CA SER A 707 0.13 3.42 75.19
C SER A 707 -0.41 3.03 76.58
N THR A 708 -1.74 3.08 76.79
CA THR A 708 -2.41 2.65 78.03
C THR A 708 -3.51 1.62 77.82
N SER A 709 -3.37 0.66 76.90
CA SER A 709 -3.97 -0.67 77.10
C SER A 709 -3.46 -1.70 76.10
N THR A 710 -2.48 -2.51 76.48
CA THR A 710 -2.46 -3.91 76.02
C THR A 710 -1.68 -4.76 77.02
N SER A 711 -2.40 -5.39 77.94
CA SER A 711 -1.96 -6.61 78.59
C SER A 711 -2.94 -7.72 78.20
N VAL A 712 -2.38 -8.93 78.00
CA VAL A 712 -3.04 -10.25 78.10
C VAL A 712 -3.55 -10.93 76.80
N ARG A 713 -2.81 -12.02 76.45
CA ARG A 713 -3.16 -13.33 75.83
C ARG A 713 -3.60 -13.39 74.34
N LYS A 714 -3.47 -14.50 73.60
CA LYS A 714 -2.59 -15.71 73.49
C LYS A 714 -3.29 -16.62 72.43
N ARG A 715 -2.53 -17.23 71.49
CA ARG A 715 -2.88 -18.43 70.65
C ARG A 715 -4.06 -18.30 69.67
N SER A 716 -4.24 -19.04 68.57
CA SER A 716 -3.48 -20.01 67.73
C SER A 716 -4.40 -20.45 66.56
N SER A 717 -3.84 -21.15 65.55
CA SER A 717 -4.48 -21.98 64.48
C SER A 717 -5.28 -21.22 63.40
N PHE A 718 -4.95 -21.28 62.10
CA PHE A 718 -4.80 -22.38 61.10
C PHE A 718 -6.13 -22.91 60.52
N SER A 719 -6.27 -22.68 59.20
CA SER A 719 -7.00 -23.47 58.18
C SER A 719 -8.45 -23.13 57.76
N ARG A 720 -8.55 -22.86 56.45
CA ARG A 720 -9.44 -23.48 55.43
C ARG A 720 -10.79 -22.84 55.02
N THR A 721 -10.80 -22.48 53.72
CA THR A 721 -11.80 -22.72 52.64
C THR A 721 -13.14 -21.95 52.60
N VAL A 722 -13.26 -21.14 51.52
CA VAL A 722 -14.35 -21.09 50.49
C VAL A 722 -15.78 -20.82 51.00
N LYS A 723 -16.50 -19.76 50.57
CA LYS A 723 -17.23 -19.67 49.30
C LYS A 723 -17.99 -18.33 49.21
N LYS A 724 -18.20 -17.91 47.96
CA LYS A 724 -19.07 -16.87 47.36
C LYS A 724 -20.25 -16.34 48.19
N GLU A 725 -20.48 -15.03 48.08
CA GLU A 725 -21.75 -14.44 47.65
C GLU A 725 -21.55 -12.95 47.30
N GLY A 726 -22.11 -12.51 46.17
CA GLY A 726 -22.07 -11.12 45.70
C GLY A 726 -23.24 -10.90 44.75
N LEU A 727 -24.28 -10.23 45.28
CA LEU A 727 -25.42 -9.63 44.59
C LEU A 727 -25.12 -8.13 44.46
N ASN A 728 -24.98 -7.65 43.23
CA ASN A 728 -25.93 -6.84 42.45
C ASN A 728 -26.12 -5.37 42.90
N GLU A 729 -25.92 -4.51 41.89
CA GLU A 729 -26.63 -3.25 41.59
C GLU A 729 -26.46 -2.09 42.60
N ASP A 730 -26.13 -0.86 42.23
CA ASP A 730 -26.55 -0.11 41.04
C ASP A 730 -25.74 1.18 40.85
N GLU A 731 -25.93 1.78 39.67
CA GLU A 731 -25.86 3.23 39.35
C GLU A 731 -24.59 3.90 38.74
N ARG A 732 -24.85 4.42 37.51
CA ARG A 732 -24.32 5.62 36.82
C ARG A 732 -22.86 5.53 36.34
N GLY A 733 -22.52 5.62 35.05
CA GLY A 733 -23.03 6.52 34.02
C GLY A 733 -21.95 7.58 33.72
N LEU A 734 -21.43 7.56 32.47
CA LEU A 734 -20.67 8.59 31.74
C LEU A 734 -19.29 8.18 31.19
N THR A 735 -19.30 8.12 29.87
CA THR A 735 -18.26 8.12 28.85
C THR A 735 -17.04 8.99 29.15
N PHE A 736 -15.84 8.38 29.08
CA PHE A 736 -14.56 9.07 28.94
C PHE A 736 -14.01 8.86 27.52
N ILE A 737 -14.00 9.94 26.74
CA ILE A 737 -13.07 10.15 25.63
C ILE A 737 -11.97 11.05 26.21
N HIS A 738 -10.72 10.58 26.27
CA HIS A 738 -9.56 11.47 26.09
C HIS A 738 -8.27 10.70 25.77
N SER A 739 -7.64 11.17 24.70
CA SER A 739 -6.28 10.89 24.21
C SER A 739 -5.21 11.47 25.17
N PRO A 740 -3.95 10.98 25.15
CA PRO A 740 -3.04 11.01 26.28
C PRO A 740 -1.93 12.07 26.22
N VAL A 741 -1.11 12.03 27.29
CA VAL A 741 0.30 12.49 27.43
C VAL A 741 0.49 13.87 28.05
N PHE A 742 0.94 13.87 29.32
CA PHE A 742 2.03 14.66 29.93
C PHE A 742 1.74 14.97 31.39
N SER A 743 2.25 14.14 32.31
CA SER A 743 2.48 14.48 33.71
C SER A 743 3.19 13.29 34.36
N PHE A 744 4.49 13.42 34.64
CA PHE A 744 5.14 12.73 35.76
C PHE A 744 6.61 13.18 35.87
N VAL A 745 6.87 14.09 36.82
CA VAL A 745 8.06 14.06 37.67
C VAL A 745 7.64 14.63 39.03
N LYS A 746 7.66 13.80 40.08
CA LYS A 746 8.48 13.99 41.30
C LYS A 746 7.97 13.14 42.48
N THR A 747 8.75 12.11 42.85
CA THR A 747 9.06 11.63 44.22
C THR A 747 10.01 10.43 44.05
N SER A 748 11.33 10.59 44.17
CA SER A 748 12.12 10.49 45.42
C SER A 748 12.10 9.10 46.08
N LEU A 749 12.98 8.22 45.60
CA LEU A 749 13.97 7.45 46.39
C LEU A 749 15.02 6.89 45.44
#